data_AF-A0A6N6K8K4-F1
#
_entry.id   AF-A0A6N6K8K4-F1
#
_cell.length_a   1.000
_cell.length_b   1.000
_cell.length_c   1.000
_cell.angle_alpha   90.00
_cell.angle_beta   90.00
_cell.angle_gamma   90.00
#
_symmetry.space_group_name_H-M   'P 1'
#
loop_
_entity.id
_entity.type
_entity.pdbx_description
1 polymer ?
#
loop_
_entity_poly.entity_id
_entity_poly.type
_entity_poly.pdbx_seq_one_letter_code
_entity_poly.pdbx_strand_id
1 'polypeptide(L)'
;FSSGFLAVGAAATDEKVEEAALPFDKRRHGMIVGMGGVAIVVESGDSARNRGINPICEVLGTTIANSAFHATRLEVDHIRMIMEDMVAKAEKKWGIDRHQIAAETVFISHETYTPARGGSASAEINALRYVFGDSADKIIIANTKGMTGHAMAVGIEDVLAIKTLETGLVPPVPNFKVVDPELGALNLSKGGAYPVKYALRLGAGFGSQISMSLLRWTPVGDGVRRRPDQLGYKYRIADQQRWNEWLKEIGNKDNPEMEVFKRTLRIKDPMADKLNDVEEAPQIVQKPVAPVQAPAAPKAEAVAEVQTVVEENPVKDKILNLIAEKTGYPVDMLNPELDLEADLGIDTVKQAELFADIRGEYGIERDDNLQLSEFPTLNHIIQFVFDRRPDLVQAPVVKVAESQPVSTPPATEPPAAGNEVLEKVINLIAEKTGYPADMLDPELDLEADLGIDTVKQAELFAEIRGEYTIERDDTLQLSEFPTLQHIVQFVFDKRPDLKKTVVAQPAAVAAPAQTVPVVEPVASAPVSSGDGVQEKVVALIAEKTGYPADMLDPELDLEADLGIDTVKQAELFAEIRGEYGIERDDTLQLSEFPTLQHIVQFVYDKRPDLNQVVVATPAPAAVAVAEPVATPVEPVAPASGDGVLEKVIELIAEKTGYPADMLDPELDLEADLGIDTVKQAELFAEIRGEYGIERDDTLQLSEFPTLNHIVQFVYDRRPDLQNQVTTSVSEPVQEPPVVAPVAPVTETAGNEVLEKVVALIAEKTGYPADMLDPELDLEADLGIDTVKQAELFAEIRGEYGIERDDTLELSEFPTLNHIVQFVFDRRPDLQKAVVAEPVSPSVPEPTVETSQPSDDSVLEKVVALIAEKTGYPADMLDPDLDLEADLGIDTVKQAELFAEIRGEYGIERDDTLDLSEFPTLNHIVQFVYERRPAVKSESAEAVAAPETSMPEPDLVQGDIDSVDSIPRRVPVPQLRPELTYCKPSGVQLDADSHVIVMTDQGGVGKALVTAIKKTGATIQVIDDAPEAEELKKRLEKWNAEKPITGVFWLPALDAAGDFSQLKYDEWKAATHLCVKLLYNTMRELVMMGNENVFLISATRMGGNFGYDESGALAPLGGAVCGFTKAYKREHPEAQVKVVDFEKSHSGFSFSNLRD
;
A
#
# COMPACT_ATOMS: atom_id res chain seq x y z
N PHE A 1 4.72 -8.17 1.01
CA PHE A 1 4.33 -7.71 -0.35
C PHE A 1 4.36 -8.83 -1.36
N SER A 2 5.52 -9.31 -1.84
CA SER A 2 5.60 -10.32 -2.91
C SER A 2 4.78 -11.60 -2.64
N SER A 3 4.80 -12.10 -1.41
CA SER A 3 3.97 -13.22 -0.93
C SER A 3 2.47 -13.01 -1.17
N GLY A 4 1.97 -11.78 -1.00
CA GLY A 4 0.56 -11.44 -1.27
C GLY A 4 0.23 -11.51 -2.77
N PHE A 5 1.12 -11.06 -3.65
CA PHE A 5 0.91 -11.14 -5.11
C PHE A 5 1.00 -12.57 -5.65
N LEU A 6 1.77 -13.45 -5.00
CA LEU A 6 1.73 -14.88 -5.25
C LEU A 6 0.40 -15.49 -4.78
N ALA A 7 -0.05 -15.16 -3.56
CA ALA A 7 -1.29 -15.68 -2.99
C ALA A 7 -2.56 -15.30 -3.79
N VAL A 8 -2.61 -14.10 -4.38
CA VAL A 8 -3.73 -13.68 -5.26
C VAL A 8 -3.54 -14.07 -6.73
N GLY A 9 -2.51 -14.86 -7.08
CA GLY A 9 -2.24 -15.29 -8.46
C GLY A 9 -1.90 -14.15 -9.43
N ALA A 10 -1.42 -13.01 -8.92
CA ALA A 10 -1.11 -11.83 -9.73
C ALA A 10 0.34 -11.81 -10.25
N ALA A 11 1.25 -12.57 -9.64
CA ALA A 11 2.67 -12.60 -10.01
C ALA A 11 3.05 -13.84 -10.85
N ALA A 12 3.94 -13.66 -11.83
CA ALA A 12 4.57 -14.75 -12.56
C ALA A 12 5.70 -15.40 -11.74
N THR A 13 6.01 -16.67 -12.04
CA THR A 13 6.93 -17.51 -11.24
C THR A 13 7.97 -18.28 -12.04
N ASP A 14 8.08 -18.09 -13.37
CA ASP A 14 9.09 -18.78 -14.19
C ASP A 14 10.53 -18.34 -13.84
N GLU A 15 11.46 -19.29 -13.93
CA GLU A 15 12.91 -19.07 -13.74
C GLU A 15 13.53 -18.11 -14.78
N LYS A 16 12.85 -17.88 -15.92
CA LYS A 16 13.36 -17.08 -17.06
C LYS A 16 12.53 -15.83 -17.27
N VAL A 17 13.16 -14.67 -17.09
CA VAL A 17 12.52 -13.37 -17.26
C VAL A 17 11.93 -13.17 -18.67
N GLU A 18 12.57 -13.66 -19.73
CA GLU A 18 12.08 -13.51 -21.12
C GLU A 18 10.97 -14.50 -21.53
N GLU A 19 10.60 -15.40 -20.63
CA GLU A 19 9.47 -16.32 -20.78
C GLU A 19 8.31 -15.96 -19.82
N ALA A 20 8.57 -15.28 -18.70
CA ALA A 20 7.57 -14.68 -17.81
C ALA A 20 7.10 -13.28 -18.23
N ALA A 21 8.02 -12.39 -18.63
CA ALA A 21 7.78 -10.95 -18.76
C ALA A 21 7.16 -10.59 -20.12
N LEU A 22 5.87 -10.88 -20.31
CA LEU A 22 5.23 -10.99 -21.64
C LEU A 22 4.06 -10.00 -21.93
N PRO A 23 4.26 -8.68 -22.00
CA PRO A 23 3.19 -7.73 -22.35
C PRO A 23 2.47 -8.09 -23.65
N PHE A 24 1.13 -8.12 -23.62
CA PHE A 24 0.22 -8.43 -24.74
C PHE A 24 0.34 -9.83 -25.40
N ASP A 25 1.30 -10.67 -25.03
CA ASP A 25 1.44 -12.02 -25.59
C ASP A 25 0.31 -12.95 -25.10
N LYS A 26 -0.10 -13.94 -25.90
CA LYS A 26 -1.09 -14.93 -25.47
C LYS A 26 -0.64 -15.75 -24.23
N ARG A 27 0.67 -15.90 -24.00
CA ARG A 27 1.24 -16.69 -22.90
C ARG A 27 1.38 -15.93 -21.57
N ARG A 28 0.91 -14.67 -21.51
CA ARG A 28 0.89 -13.85 -20.29
C ARG A 28 0.04 -14.49 -19.19
N HIS A 29 0.49 -14.42 -17.94
CA HIS A 29 -0.16 -15.11 -16.82
C HIS A 29 0.09 -14.50 -15.42
N GLY A 30 0.84 -13.40 -15.31
CA GLY A 30 1.19 -12.76 -14.05
C GLY A 30 2.31 -11.73 -14.21
N MET A 31 2.38 -10.73 -13.35
CA MET A 31 3.39 -9.66 -13.40
C MET A 31 4.71 -10.03 -12.71
N ILE A 32 5.83 -9.42 -13.11
CA ILE A 32 7.05 -9.40 -12.30
C ILE A 32 7.08 -8.08 -11.51
N VAL A 33 7.30 -8.15 -10.19
CA VAL A 33 7.40 -6.96 -9.34
C VAL A 33 8.72 -6.23 -9.64
N GLY A 34 8.63 -4.94 -9.96
CA GLY A 34 9.77 -4.04 -10.15
C GLY A 34 9.94 -3.07 -8.99
N MET A 35 11.02 -2.29 -9.03
CA MET A 35 11.24 -1.14 -8.13
C MET A 35 11.81 0.05 -8.90
N GLY A 36 11.60 1.27 -8.40
CA GLY A 36 12.13 2.47 -9.04
C GLY A 36 11.67 3.76 -8.37
N GLY A 37 11.94 4.88 -9.03
CA GLY A 37 11.47 6.20 -8.61
C GLY A 37 11.63 7.21 -9.74
N VAL A 38 10.60 8.03 -9.97
CA VAL A 38 10.60 9.08 -10.99
C VAL A 38 10.06 10.38 -10.43
N ALA A 39 10.45 11.50 -11.05
CA ALA A 39 9.92 12.82 -10.74
C ALA A 39 9.80 13.65 -12.03
N ILE A 40 8.66 14.34 -12.19
CA ILE A 40 8.38 15.22 -13.32
C ILE A 40 8.16 16.63 -12.76
N VAL A 41 8.78 17.64 -13.37
CA VAL A 41 8.56 19.04 -13.01
C VAL A 41 7.51 19.62 -13.95
N VAL A 42 6.30 19.81 -13.45
CA VAL A 42 5.22 20.51 -14.15
C VAL A 42 5.28 22.01 -13.80
N GLU A 43 5.11 22.87 -14.80
CA GLU A 43 5.01 24.32 -14.63
C GLU A 43 3.96 24.92 -15.56
N SER A 44 3.54 26.16 -15.33
CA SER A 44 2.70 26.87 -16.30
C SER A 44 3.50 27.21 -17.56
N GLY A 45 2.82 27.18 -18.72
CA GLY A 45 3.44 27.61 -19.98
C GLY A 45 3.96 29.04 -19.95
N ASP A 46 3.37 29.92 -19.12
CA ASP A 46 3.87 31.28 -18.91
C ASP A 46 5.12 31.35 -18.04
N SER A 47 5.31 30.47 -17.06
CA SER A 47 6.60 30.35 -16.36
C SER A 47 7.71 29.92 -17.31
N ALA A 48 7.46 28.96 -18.19
CA ALA A 48 8.42 28.54 -19.22
C ALA A 48 8.73 29.70 -20.19
N ARG A 49 7.70 30.35 -20.75
CA ARG A 49 7.82 31.53 -21.62
C ARG A 49 8.54 32.70 -20.94
N ASN A 50 8.28 32.96 -19.66
CA ASN A 50 8.93 34.02 -18.89
C ASN A 50 10.43 33.80 -18.73
N ARG A 51 10.87 32.53 -18.69
CA ARG A 51 12.29 32.14 -18.69
C ARG A 51 12.90 32.05 -20.09
N GLY A 52 12.13 32.23 -21.16
CA GLY A 52 12.61 32.08 -22.54
C GLY A 52 12.92 30.62 -22.95
N ILE A 53 12.34 29.63 -22.26
CA ILE A 53 12.57 28.19 -22.53
C ILE A 53 11.28 27.49 -22.98
N ASN A 54 11.38 26.60 -23.96
CA ASN A 54 10.27 25.72 -24.35
C ASN A 54 10.15 24.54 -23.35
N PRO A 55 8.93 24.15 -22.95
CA PRO A 55 8.70 22.85 -22.32
C PRO A 55 9.00 21.71 -23.30
N ILE A 56 9.06 20.47 -22.80
CA ILE A 56 9.26 19.26 -23.63
C ILE A 56 7.94 18.87 -24.31
N CYS A 57 6.87 18.91 -23.54
CA CYS A 57 5.50 18.64 -23.96
C CYS A 57 4.53 19.53 -23.17
N GLU A 58 3.30 19.61 -23.66
CA GLU A 58 2.16 20.26 -23.03
C GLU A 58 1.18 19.17 -22.55
N VAL A 59 0.64 19.33 -21.34
CA VAL A 59 -0.41 18.45 -20.81
C VAL A 59 -1.75 18.95 -21.33
N LEU A 60 -2.40 18.18 -22.20
CA LEU A 60 -3.69 18.55 -22.78
C LEU A 60 -4.85 18.19 -21.83
N GLY A 61 -4.75 17.02 -21.21
CA GLY A 61 -5.70 16.53 -20.22
C GLY A 61 -5.08 15.45 -19.33
N THR A 62 -5.62 15.33 -18.13
CA THR A 62 -5.34 14.26 -17.17
C THR A 62 -6.65 13.91 -16.49
N THR A 63 -6.85 12.64 -16.18
CA THR A 63 -7.99 12.18 -15.37
C THR A 63 -7.52 11.14 -14.36
N ILE A 64 -8.24 11.06 -13.24
CA ILE A 64 -8.12 10.01 -12.23
C ILE A 64 -9.55 9.58 -11.91
N ALA A 65 -9.81 8.27 -11.90
CA ALA A 65 -11.11 7.68 -11.63
C ALA A 65 -10.94 6.34 -10.93
N ASN A 66 -12.01 5.83 -10.31
CA ASN A 66 -12.02 4.55 -9.61
C ASN A 66 -13.46 4.04 -9.58
N SER A 67 -13.72 2.82 -10.05
CA SER A 67 -15.07 2.21 -9.98
C SER A 67 -15.24 1.20 -8.84
N ALA A 68 -14.19 0.92 -8.06
CA ALA A 68 -14.17 -0.07 -6.96
C ALA A 68 -14.54 -1.53 -7.36
N PHE A 69 -14.83 -1.78 -8.64
CA PHE A 69 -15.48 -2.96 -9.21
C PHE A 69 -14.99 -4.32 -8.72
N HIS A 70 -13.67 -4.49 -8.54
CA HIS A 70 -13.10 -5.75 -8.04
C HIS A 70 -11.71 -5.49 -7.44
N ALA A 71 -11.33 -6.24 -6.41
CA ALA A 71 -10.01 -6.12 -5.78
C ALA A 71 -8.85 -6.19 -6.80
N THR A 72 -8.93 -7.14 -7.75
CA THR A 72 -7.84 -7.42 -8.72
C THR A 72 -8.21 -7.29 -10.20
N ARG A 73 -9.47 -7.10 -10.57
CA ARG A 73 -9.92 -7.03 -11.98
C ARG A 73 -10.24 -5.60 -12.36
N LEU A 74 -10.08 -5.30 -13.64
CA LEU A 74 -10.41 -4.01 -14.20
C LEU A 74 -11.78 -4.03 -14.87
N GLU A 75 -12.54 -2.95 -14.70
CA GLU A 75 -13.85 -2.79 -15.32
C GLU A 75 -13.71 -2.13 -16.70
N VAL A 76 -14.01 -2.88 -17.76
CA VAL A 76 -13.77 -2.47 -19.15
C VAL A 76 -14.63 -1.25 -19.54
N ASP A 77 -15.87 -1.18 -19.05
CA ASP A 77 -16.86 -0.19 -19.45
C ASP A 77 -16.55 1.20 -18.85
N HIS A 78 -16.28 1.27 -17.54
CA HIS A 78 -15.67 2.45 -16.90
C HIS A 78 -14.39 2.90 -17.62
N ILE A 79 -13.47 1.99 -17.96
CA ILE A 79 -12.19 2.37 -18.59
C ILE A 79 -12.38 3.01 -19.97
N ARG A 80 -13.25 2.45 -20.82
CA ARG A 80 -13.54 3.06 -22.13
C ARG A 80 -14.27 4.40 -21.98
N MET A 81 -15.17 4.54 -21.01
CA MET A 81 -15.88 5.80 -20.74
C MET A 81 -14.92 6.88 -20.23
N ILE A 82 -14.02 6.57 -19.29
CA ILE A 82 -13.02 7.52 -18.78
C ILE A 82 -12.03 7.93 -19.88
N MET A 83 -11.68 7.04 -20.80
CA MET A 83 -10.85 7.38 -21.96
C MET A 83 -11.59 8.28 -22.95
N GLU A 84 -12.84 7.94 -23.28
CA GLU A 84 -13.72 8.75 -24.16
C GLU A 84 -13.83 10.17 -23.63
N ASP A 85 -14.20 10.29 -22.36
CA ASP A 85 -14.48 11.54 -21.70
C ASP A 85 -13.22 12.43 -21.64
N MET A 86 -12.03 11.85 -21.41
CA MET A 86 -10.77 12.60 -21.46
C MET A 86 -10.40 13.06 -22.88
N VAL A 87 -10.62 12.22 -23.90
CA VAL A 87 -10.34 12.57 -25.31
C VAL A 87 -11.32 13.65 -25.79
N ALA A 88 -12.63 13.49 -25.57
CA ALA A 88 -13.65 14.46 -25.94
C ALA A 88 -13.44 15.83 -25.25
N LYS A 89 -13.06 15.83 -23.96
CA LYS A 89 -12.67 17.06 -23.23
C LYS A 89 -11.43 17.72 -23.85
N ALA A 90 -10.46 16.94 -24.34
CA ALA A 90 -9.28 17.46 -25.02
C ALA A 90 -9.59 18.00 -26.43
N GLU A 91 -10.40 17.32 -27.23
CA GLU A 91 -10.88 17.80 -28.54
C GLU A 91 -11.58 19.15 -28.41
N LYS A 92 -12.59 19.24 -27.53
CA LYS A 92 -13.37 20.45 -27.25
C LYS A 92 -12.51 21.62 -26.76
N LYS A 93 -11.47 21.34 -25.95
CA LYS A 93 -10.60 22.37 -25.35
C LYS A 93 -9.47 22.84 -26.28
N TRP A 94 -8.93 21.98 -27.12
CA TRP A 94 -7.70 22.24 -27.87
C TRP A 94 -7.87 22.26 -29.39
N GLY A 95 -9.05 21.95 -29.92
CA GLY A 95 -9.31 21.92 -31.37
C GLY A 95 -8.56 20.81 -32.08
N ILE A 96 -8.32 19.69 -31.39
CA ILE A 96 -7.77 18.45 -31.97
C ILE A 96 -8.93 17.54 -32.41
N ASP A 97 -8.61 16.60 -33.29
CA ASP A 97 -9.51 15.54 -33.81
C ASP A 97 -8.79 14.21 -33.58
N ARG A 98 -9.43 13.30 -32.82
CA ARG A 98 -8.85 12.02 -32.40
C ARG A 98 -8.43 11.13 -33.57
N HIS A 99 -9.19 11.12 -34.66
CA HIS A 99 -8.98 10.25 -35.81
C HIS A 99 -7.87 10.81 -36.72
N GLN A 100 -7.73 12.14 -36.78
CA GLN A 100 -6.62 12.81 -37.45
C GLN A 100 -5.29 12.63 -36.69
N ILE A 101 -5.30 12.71 -35.35
CA ILE A 101 -4.07 12.56 -34.55
C ILE A 101 -3.65 11.10 -34.33
N ALA A 102 -4.53 10.11 -34.50
CA ALA A 102 -4.26 8.71 -34.19
C ALA A 102 -2.93 8.17 -34.77
N ALA A 103 -2.62 8.46 -36.04
CA ALA A 103 -1.37 8.06 -36.70
C ALA A 103 -0.11 8.82 -36.21
N GLU A 104 -0.30 9.84 -35.37
CA GLU A 104 0.75 10.61 -34.69
C GLU A 104 0.69 10.42 -33.16
N THR A 105 -0.11 9.47 -32.67
CA THR A 105 -0.25 9.13 -31.25
C THR A 105 0.54 7.86 -30.92
N VAL A 106 1.30 7.91 -29.82
CA VAL A 106 1.72 6.70 -29.10
C VAL A 106 0.76 6.45 -27.95
N PHE A 107 0.33 5.20 -27.77
CA PHE A 107 -0.31 4.75 -26.55
C PHE A 107 0.75 4.11 -25.65
N ILE A 108 1.00 4.71 -24.48
CA ILE A 108 1.85 4.13 -23.46
C ILE A 108 0.97 3.32 -22.52
N SER A 109 1.06 2.01 -22.70
CA SER A 109 0.20 1.00 -22.09
C SER A 109 0.51 0.79 -20.60
N HIS A 110 -0.52 0.44 -19.82
CA HIS A 110 -0.31 -0.05 -18.46
C HIS A 110 0.10 -1.53 -18.44
N GLU A 111 -0.41 -2.35 -19.36
CA GLU A 111 -0.40 -3.82 -19.32
C GLU A 111 0.74 -4.48 -18.53
N THR A 112 0.32 -5.22 -17.50
CA THR A 112 1.16 -5.87 -16.48
C THR A 112 1.36 -7.36 -16.75
N TYR A 113 0.97 -7.84 -17.94
CA TYR A 113 1.05 -9.24 -18.38
C TYR A 113 0.36 -10.23 -17.42
N THR A 114 -0.68 -9.73 -16.75
CA THR A 114 -1.69 -10.47 -16.00
C THR A 114 -2.54 -11.38 -16.91
N PRO A 115 -3.22 -12.41 -16.36
CA PRO A 115 -4.10 -13.30 -17.12
C PRO A 115 -5.15 -12.57 -17.99
N ALA A 116 -5.55 -13.21 -19.10
CA ALA A 116 -6.36 -12.57 -20.15
C ALA A 116 -7.76 -12.08 -19.68
N ARG A 117 -8.47 -12.90 -18.90
CA ARG A 117 -9.85 -12.61 -18.45
C ARG A 117 -9.86 -11.54 -17.34
N GLY A 118 -10.23 -10.30 -17.69
CA GLY A 118 -10.31 -9.16 -16.78
C GLY A 118 -8.98 -8.45 -16.49
N GLY A 119 -7.93 -8.76 -17.28
CA GLY A 119 -6.61 -8.12 -17.20
C GLY A 119 -6.50 -6.79 -17.96
N SER A 120 -5.35 -6.11 -17.82
CA SER A 120 -5.18 -4.74 -18.34
C SER A 120 -5.08 -4.68 -19.86
N ALA A 121 -4.45 -5.65 -20.53
CA ALA A 121 -4.43 -5.73 -22.00
C ALA A 121 -5.82 -5.65 -22.65
N SER A 122 -6.79 -6.45 -22.22
CA SER A 122 -8.12 -6.50 -22.85
C SER A 122 -8.92 -5.23 -22.59
N ALA A 123 -8.84 -4.66 -21.38
CA ALA A 123 -9.45 -3.38 -21.06
C ALA A 123 -8.84 -2.21 -21.86
N GLU A 124 -7.51 -2.13 -21.98
CA GLU A 124 -6.81 -1.09 -22.73
C GLU A 124 -7.15 -1.12 -24.23
N ILE A 125 -7.19 -2.32 -24.84
CA ILE A 125 -7.49 -2.48 -26.26
C ILE A 125 -8.98 -2.24 -26.55
N ASN A 126 -9.89 -2.66 -25.67
CA ASN A 126 -11.31 -2.33 -25.80
C ASN A 126 -11.53 -0.80 -25.79
N ALA A 127 -10.93 -0.11 -24.81
CA ALA A 127 -11.03 1.34 -24.70
C ALA A 127 -10.46 2.08 -25.92
N LEU A 128 -9.29 1.66 -26.44
CA LEU A 128 -8.74 2.23 -27.67
C LEU A 128 -9.67 2.01 -28.88
N ARG A 129 -10.23 0.80 -29.06
CA ARG A 129 -11.16 0.49 -30.16
C ARG A 129 -12.46 1.27 -30.05
N TYR A 130 -13.01 1.43 -28.84
CA TYR A 130 -14.22 2.22 -28.59
C TYR A 130 -13.99 3.71 -28.93
N VAL A 131 -12.95 4.31 -28.35
CA VAL A 131 -12.70 5.77 -28.44
C VAL A 131 -12.21 6.20 -29.82
N PHE A 132 -11.45 5.35 -30.53
CA PHE A 132 -10.83 5.70 -31.81
C PHE A 132 -11.39 4.94 -33.04
N GLY A 133 -12.24 3.93 -32.87
CA GLY A 133 -12.82 3.13 -33.96
C GLY A 133 -11.77 2.60 -34.95
N ASP A 134 -12.05 2.69 -36.25
CA ASP A 134 -11.15 2.37 -37.39
C ASP A 134 -9.79 3.11 -37.39
N SER A 135 -9.58 4.07 -36.48
CA SER A 135 -8.29 4.74 -36.29
C SER A 135 -7.45 4.18 -35.15
N ALA A 136 -7.99 3.30 -34.30
CA ALA A 136 -7.25 2.67 -33.20
C ALA A 136 -6.00 1.93 -33.68
N ASP A 137 -6.11 1.15 -34.76
CA ASP A 137 -4.99 0.39 -35.36
C ASP A 137 -3.86 1.29 -35.92
N LYS A 138 -4.05 2.60 -35.99
CA LYS A 138 -3.02 3.57 -36.42
C LYS A 138 -2.16 4.07 -35.25
N ILE A 139 -2.62 3.88 -34.02
CA ILE A 139 -1.94 4.30 -32.79
C ILE A 139 -0.81 3.32 -32.49
N ILE A 140 0.40 3.83 -32.24
CA ILE A 140 1.54 2.98 -31.89
C ILE A 140 1.44 2.59 -30.42
N ILE A 141 1.27 1.30 -30.12
CA ILE A 141 1.19 0.79 -28.75
C ILE A 141 2.60 0.47 -28.25
N ALA A 142 2.96 0.99 -27.07
CA ALA A 142 4.25 0.71 -26.44
C ALA A 142 4.08 0.37 -24.95
N ASN A 143 4.83 -0.62 -24.48
CA ASN A 143 4.84 -1.08 -23.10
C ASN A 143 6.28 -1.46 -22.72
N THR A 144 6.74 -1.07 -21.52
CA THR A 144 8.10 -1.36 -21.04
C THR A 144 8.14 -2.25 -19.79
N LYS A 145 7.01 -2.72 -19.26
CA LYS A 145 6.99 -3.51 -18.01
C LYS A 145 7.65 -4.88 -18.15
N GLY A 146 7.79 -5.40 -19.36
CA GLY A 146 8.62 -6.58 -19.63
C GLY A 146 10.14 -6.31 -19.66
N MET A 147 10.57 -5.05 -19.47
CA MET A 147 11.97 -4.64 -19.25
C MET A 147 12.20 -4.03 -17.84
N THR A 148 11.18 -3.41 -17.24
CA THR A 148 11.29 -2.71 -15.94
C THR A 148 10.67 -3.45 -14.76
N GLY A 149 9.94 -4.54 -15.01
CA GLY A 149 8.92 -5.04 -14.09
C GLY A 149 7.76 -4.04 -13.92
N HIS A 150 6.78 -4.40 -13.10
CA HIS A 150 5.76 -3.48 -12.60
C HIS A 150 6.25 -2.83 -11.30
N ALA A 151 6.72 -1.58 -11.37
CA ALA A 151 7.24 -0.82 -10.22
C ALA A 151 6.13 -0.24 -9.31
N MET A 152 5.04 -0.99 -9.12
CA MET A 152 3.85 -0.59 -8.34
C MET A 152 3.35 0.82 -8.71
N ALA A 153 3.29 1.74 -7.74
CA ALA A 153 2.79 3.11 -7.92
C ALA A 153 3.73 4.06 -8.68
N VAL A 154 4.91 3.60 -9.13
CA VAL A 154 5.90 4.45 -9.80
C VAL A 154 5.55 4.61 -11.29
N GLY A 155 5.09 5.80 -11.68
CA GLY A 155 4.72 6.16 -13.06
C GLY A 155 5.92 6.31 -14.03
N ILE A 156 6.71 5.25 -14.21
CA ILE A 156 7.83 5.21 -15.18
C ILE A 156 7.32 5.52 -16.59
N GLU A 157 6.11 5.07 -16.92
CA GLU A 157 5.42 5.30 -18.19
C GLU A 157 5.18 6.77 -18.51
N ASP A 158 4.94 7.63 -17.52
CA ASP A 158 4.74 9.07 -17.76
C ASP A 158 6.06 9.74 -18.19
N VAL A 159 7.20 9.35 -17.59
CA VAL A 159 8.51 9.79 -18.05
C VAL A 159 8.82 9.22 -19.44
N LEU A 160 8.44 7.96 -19.70
CA LEU A 160 8.60 7.35 -21.01
C LEU A 160 7.79 8.10 -22.08
N ALA A 161 6.52 8.43 -21.83
CA ALA A 161 5.68 9.22 -22.72
C ALA A 161 6.35 10.56 -23.07
N ILE A 162 6.84 11.28 -22.06
CA ILE A 162 7.56 12.55 -22.23
C ILE A 162 8.85 12.36 -23.06
N LYS A 163 9.62 11.29 -22.84
CA LYS A 163 10.89 11.02 -23.57
C LYS A 163 10.66 10.54 -25.00
N THR A 164 9.60 9.78 -25.24
CA THR A 164 9.13 9.42 -26.58
C THR A 164 8.69 10.65 -27.35
N LEU A 165 8.01 11.60 -26.71
CA LEU A 165 7.70 12.91 -27.31
C LEU A 165 8.96 13.78 -27.51
N GLU A 166 9.93 13.78 -26.59
CA GLU A 166 11.18 14.57 -26.72
C GLU A 166 12.08 14.09 -27.88
N THR A 167 12.20 12.77 -28.04
CA THR A 167 13.17 12.13 -28.95
C THR A 167 12.55 11.63 -30.26
N GLY A 168 11.25 11.31 -30.27
CA GLY A 168 10.60 10.56 -31.34
C GLY A 168 10.96 9.06 -31.36
N LEU A 169 11.69 8.58 -30.35
CA LEU A 169 12.01 7.17 -30.19
C LEU A 169 10.98 6.51 -29.29
N VAL A 170 10.32 5.48 -29.81
CA VAL A 170 9.41 4.59 -29.06
C VAL A 170 10.20 3.32 -28.71
N PRO A 171 10.14 2.78 -27.49
CA PRO A 171 10.75 1.49 -27.17
C PRO A 171 9.99 0.34 -27.84
N PRO A 172 10.61 -0.82 -28.07
CA PRO A 172 9.89 -2.03 -28.48
C PRO A 172 8.99 -2.54 -27.35
N VAL A 173 7.92 -3.26 -27.70
CA VAL A 173 7.26 -4.16 -26.74
C VAL A 173 8.14 -5.41 -26.59
N PRO A 174 8.63 -5.74 -25.37
CA PRO A 174 9.57 -6.84 -25.16
C PRO A 174 8.88 -8.21 -25.21
N ASN A 175 9.66 -9.25 -25.54
CA ASN A 175 9.34 -10.68 -25.41
C ASN A 175 8.08 -11.24 -26.12
N PHE A 176 7.29 -10.38 -26.78
CA PHE A 176 6.13 -10.73 -27.58
C PHE A 176 6.49 -11.65 -28.76
N LYS A 177 5.85 -12.82 -28.83
CA LYS A 177 6.09 -13.90 -29.80
C LYS A 177 4.79 -14.50 -30.33
N VAL A 178 3.74 -14.59 -29.50
CA VAL A 178 2.45 -15.21 -29.83
C VAL A 178 1.34 -14.18 -29.73
N VAL A 179 0.70 -13.89 -30.87
CA VAL A 179 -0.47 -13.01 -30.95
C VAL A 179 -1.63 -13.64 -30.18
N ASP A 180 -2.30 -12.84 -29.36
CA ASP A 180 -3.56 -13.22 -28.73
C ASP A 180 -4.74 -12.85 -29.64
N PRO A 181 -5.55 -13.82 -30.11
CA PRO A 181 -6.74 -13.54 -30.92
C PRO A 181 -7.74 -12.59 -30.25
N GLU A 182 -7.88 -12.65 -28.92
CA GLU A 182 -8.86 -11.85 -28.15
C GLU A 182 -8.60 -10.34 -28.27
N LEU A 183 -7.34 -9.94 -28.52
CA LEU A 183 -6.92 -8.54 -28.65
C LEU A 183 -7.00 -8.02 -30.10
N GLY A 184 -7.18 -8.92 -31.07
CA GLY A 184 -7.22 -8.61 -32.50
C GLY A 184 -5.91 -8.05 -33.05
N ALA A 185 -6.00 -7.15 -34.05
CA ALA A 185 -4.83 -6.54 -34.67
C ALA A 185 -4.18 -5.49 -33.75
N LEU A 186 -2.93 -5.69 -33.35
CA LEU A 186 -2.19 -4.77 -32.48
C LEU A 186 -1.01 -4.11 -33.20
N ASN A 187 -1.01 -2.79 -33.25
CA ASN A 187 0.10 -1.99 -33.80
C ASN A 187 1.19 -1.76 -32.74
N LEU A 188 1.79 -2.87 -32.28
CA LEU A 188 2.84 -2.86 -31.27
C LEU A 188 4.14 -2.24 -31.82
N SER A 189 4.76 -1.38 -31.02
CA SER A 189 6.05 -0.78 -31.33
C SER A 189 7.14 -1.84 -31.45
N LYS A 190 7.95 -1.72 -32.52
CA LYS A 190 9.12 -2.56 -32.80
C LYS A 190 10.44 -1.91 -32.36
N GLY A 191 10.35 -0.76 -31.69
CA GLY A 191 11.49 0.06 -31.33
C GLY A 191 11.94 1.00 -32.45
N GLY A 192 12.52 2.14 -32.08
CA GLY A 192 13.10 3.10 -33.02
C GLY A 192 12.23 4.33 -33.25
N ALA A 193 12.40 4.98 -34.40
CA ALA A 193 11.86 6.32 -34.65
C ALA A 193 10.45 6.29 -35.27
N TYR A 194 9.51 7.01 -34.65
CA TYR A 194 8.12 7.17 -35.11
C TYR A 194 7.72 8.66 -35.15
N PRO A 195 6.74 9.06 -35.99
CA PRO A 195 6.33 10.47 -36.17
C PRO A 195 5.47 11.03 -35.02
N VAL A 196 5.63 10.51 -33.80
CA VAL A 196 4.70 10.69 -32.67
C VAL A 196 4.71 12.12 -32.10
N LYS A 197 3.59 12.83 -32.22
CA LYS A 197 3.37 14.18 -31.65
C LYS A 197 2.47 14.16 -30.41
N TYR A 198 1.70 13.09 -30.22
CA TYR A 198 0.82 12.90 -29.07
C TYR A 198 1.20 11.63 -28.33
N ALA A 199 1.03 11.62 -27.01
CA ALA A 199 1.14 10.43 -26.18
C ALA A 199 -0.08 10.34 -25.27
N LEU A 200 -0.83 9.25 -25.39
CA LEU A 200 -1.88 8.88 -24.44
C LEU A 200 -1.29 7.82 -23.52
N ARG A 201 -1.14 8.09 -22.23
CA ARG A 201 -0.69 7.12 -21.23
C ARG A 201 -1.89 6.66 -20.41
N LEU A 202 -1.99 5.35 -20.19
CA LEU A 202 -2.90 4.76 -19.20
C LEU A 202 -2.09 4.17 -18.05
N GLY A 203 -2.59 4.34 -16.84
CA GLY A 203 -2.17 3.64 -15.63
C GLY A 203 -3.40 3.05 -14.96
N ALA A 204 -3.34 1.77 -14.59
CA ALA A 204 -4.37 1.09 -13.83
C ALA A 204 -3.84 0.66 -12.45
N GLY A 205 -4.73 0.17 -11.59
CA GLY A 205 -4.43 -0.33 -10.27
C GLY A 205 -5.58 -1.14 -9.67
N PHE A 206 -5.31 -1.78 -8.54
CA PHE A 206 -6.28 -2.57 -7.77
C PHE A 206 -7.55 -1.76 -7.43
N GLY A 207 -8.70 -2.42 -7.45
CA GLY A 207 -10.01 -1.77 -7.30
C GLY A 207 -10.56 -1.13 -8.58
N SER A 208 -9.98 -1.34 -9.77
CA SER A 208 -10.34 -0.59 -10.99
C SER A 208 -10.01 0.91 -10.87
N GLN A 209 -8.90 1.23 -10.19
CA GLN A 209 -8.32 2.58 -10.13
C GLN A 209 -7.62 2.91 -11.46
N ILE A 210 -7.89 4.08 -12.01
CA ILE A 210 -7.44 4.51 -13.35
C ILE A 210 -6.86 5.91 -13.29
N SER A 211 -5.73 6.11 -13.96
CA SER A 211 -5.17 7.42 -14.25
C SER A 211 -4.75 7.49 -15.72
N MET A 212 -5.21 8.50 -16.44
CA MET A 212 -4.80 8.72 -17.84
C MET A 212 -4.22 10.13 -18.03
N SER A 213 -3.28 10.26 -18.96
CA SER A 213 -2.71 11.55 -19.37
C SER A 213 -2.59 11.64 -20.89
N LEU A 214 -3.00 12.77 -21.47
CA LEU A 214 -2.80 13.10 -22.89
C LEU A 214 -1.79 14.25 -23.02
N LEU A 215 -0.66 13.95 -23.63
CA LEU A 215 0.48 14.86 -23.79
C LEU A 215 0.68 15.21 -25.27
N ARG A 216 1.07 16.45 -25.56
CA ARG A 216 1.45 16.93 -26.90
C ARG A 216 2.89 17.40 -26.92
N TRP A 217 3.70 16.95 -27.88
CA TRP A 217 5.07 17.42 -28.06
C TRP A 217 5.11 18.93 -28.33
N THR A 218 6.07 19.63 -27.70
CA THR A 218 6.36 21.02 -27.98
C THR A 218 7.58 21.12 -28.90
N PRO A 219 7.43 21.52 -30.18
CA PRO A 219 8.57 21.67 -31.07
C PRO A 219 9.57 22.72 -30.57
N VAL A 220 10.86 22.43 -30.72
CA VAL A 220 11.94 23.43 -30.59
C VAL A 220 12.14 24.15 -31.93
N GLY A 221 12.74 25.35 -31.89
CA GLY A 221 12.76 26.29 -33.02
C GLY A 221 13.49 25.82 -34.30
N ASP A 222 14.28 24.74 -34.24
CA ASP A 222 14.90 24.12 -35.42
C ASP A 222 14.12 22.90 -35.95
N GLY A 223 13.06 22.46 -35.27
CA GLY A 223 12.23 21.31 -35.63
C GLY A 223 12.90 19.94 -35.44
N VAL A 224 14.16 19.88 -34.98
CA VAL A 224 14.96 18.65 -34.94
C VAL A 224 14.83 17.97 -33.57
N ARG A 225 14.30 16.74 -33.55
CA ARG A 225 14.31 15.90 -32.35
C ARG A 225 15.73 15.51 -31.97
N ARG A 226 16.00 15.47 -30.67
CA ARG A 226 17.33 15.16 -30.14
C ARG A 226 17.43 13.69 -29.74
N ARG A 227 18.58 13.06 -29.97
CA ARG A 227 18.86 11.71 -29.48
C ARG A 227 19.02 11.72 -27.94
N PRO A 228 18.88 10.57 -27.25
CA PRO A 228 19.08 10.49 -25.79
C PRO A 228 20.43 11.06 -25.29
N ASP A 229 21.52 10.86 -26.05
CA ASP A 229 22.85 11.39 -25.74
C ASP A 229 22.99 12.91 -25.91
N GLN A 230 21.98 13.57 -26.48
CA GLN A 230 21.97 15.00 -26.83
C GLN A 230 20.97 15.83 -26.00
N LEU A 231 20.30 15.21 -25.02
CA LEU A 231 19.29 15.86 -24.21
C LEU A 231 19.88 16.86 -23.20
N GLY A 232 19.07 17.85 -22.80
CA GLY A 232 19.49 18.91 -21.89
C GLY A 232 18.55 20.12 -21.93
N TYR A 233 19.01 21.25 -21.38
CA TYR A 233 18.26 22.52 -21.39
C TYR A 233 18.57 23.39 -22.62
N LYS A 234 19.83 23.40 -23.09
CA LYS A 234 20.34 24.37 -24.07
C LYS A 234 19.53 24.44 -25.36
N TYR A 235 19.17 23.28 -25.92
CA TYR A 235 18.44 23.21 -27.19
C TYR A 235 16.96 23.64 -27.08
N ARG A 236 16.44 23.78 -25.84
CA ARG A 236 15.08 24.26 -25.55
C ARG A 236 15.03 25.76 -25.26
N ILE A 237 16.16 26.47 -25.21
CA ILE A 237 16.17 27.93 -25.09
C ILE A 237 15.63 28.51 -26.40
N ALA A 238 14.44 29.12 -26.33
CA ALA A 238 13.76 29.72 -27.48
C ALA A 238 14.01 31.22 -27.57
N ASP A 239 14.21 31.90 -26.44
CA ASP A 239 14.63 33.29 -26.36
C ASP A 239 15.89 33.40 -25.50
N GLN A 240 17.03 33.56 -26.18
CA GLN A 240 18.34 33.67 -25.54
C GLN A 240 18.51 34.98 -24.76
N GLN A 241 17.83 36.06 -25.15
CA GLN A 241 17.88 37.33 -24.40
C GLN A 241 17.13 37.16 -23.09
N ARG A 242 15.88 36.70 -23.15
CA ARG A 242 15.01 36.54 -21.98
C ARG A 242 15.53 35.46 -21.01
N TRP A 243 16.14 34.39 -21.51
CA TRP A 243 16.85 33.42 -20.69
C TRP A 243 18.05 34.04 -19.95
N ASN A 244 18.84 34.90 -20.62
CA ASN A 244 19.97 35.59 -19.99
C ASN A 244 19.50 36.64 -18.96
N GLU A 245 18.41 37.36 -19.24
CA GLU A 245 17.78 38.30 -18.32
C GLU A 245 17.26 37.58 -17.06
N TRP A 246 16.52 36.47 -17.24
CA TRP A 246 16.06 35.64 -16.13
C TRP A 246 17.21 35.05 -15.29
N LEU A 247 18.27 34.52 -15.93
CA LEU A 247 19.45 34.05 -15.20
C LEU A 247 20.14 35.17 -14.42
N LYS A 248 20.15 36.40 -14.95
CA LYS A 248 20.71 37.57 -14.27
C LYS A 248 19.88 37.96 -13.06
N GLU A 249 18.56 37.91 -13.16
CA GLU A 249 17.63 38.19 -12.04
C GLU A 249 17.80 37.16 -10.90
N ILE A 250 17.70 35.86 -11.20
CA ILE A 250 17.82 34.82 -10.15
C ILE A 250 19.24 34.68 -9.60
N GLY A 251 20.26 34.99 -10.42
CA GLY A 251 21.66 34.86 -10.07
C GLY A 251 22.28 36.11 -9.45
N ASN A 252 21.58 37.24 -9.48
CA ASN A 252 22.06 38.58 -9.10
C ASN A 252 23.46 38.91 -9.68
N LYS A 253 23.69 38.54 -10.95
CA LYS A 253 24.99 38.59 -11.64
C LYS A 253 24.80 39.09 -13.07
N ASP A 254 25.62 40.05 -13.52
CA ASP A 254 25.49 40.64 -14.87
C ASP A 254 25.74 39.66 -16.03
N ASN A 255 26.60 38.66 -15.82
CA ASN A 255 26.89 37.60 -16.78
C ASN A 255 27.00 36.25 -16.04
N PRO A 256 25.86 35.58 -15.76
CA PRO A 256 25.82 34.33 -15.00
C PRO A 256 26.21 33.14 -15.89
N GLU A 257 27.39 32.57 -15.66
CA GLU A 257 27.80 31.32 -16.32
C GLU A 257 27.05 30.13 -15.72
N MET A 258 26.60 29.18 -16.56
CA MET A 258 25.89 27.98 -16.13
C MET A 258 26.79 26.75 -16.19
N GLU A 259 26.90 26.01 -15.09
CA GLU A 259 27.66 24.77 -15.00
C GLU A 259 26.82 23.60 -14.49
N VAL A 260 27.25 22.37 -14.78
CA VAL A 260 26.63 21.14 -14.25
C VAL A 260 27.57 20.58 -13.17
N PHE A 261 27.34 20.98 -11.93
CA PHE A 261 28.13 20.53 -10.77
C PHE A 261 27.38 19.42 -10.02
N LYS A 262 28.03 18.27 -9.82
CA LYS A 262 27.42 17.05 -9.23
C LYS A 262 26.04 16.69 -9.83
N ARG A 263 25.89 16.94 -11.14
CA ARG A 263 24.66 16.70 -11.95
C ARG A 263 23.45 17.55 -11.55
N THR A 264 23.69 18.64 -10.82
CA THR A 264 22.78 19.79 -10.67
C THR A 264 23.22 20.89 -11.63
N LEU A 265 22.28 21.43 -12.41
CA LEU A 265 22.50 22.62 -13.23
C LEU A 265 22.44 23.86 -12.31
N ARG A 266 23.55 24.59 -12.17
CA ARG A 266 23.64 25.80 -11.32
C ARG A 266 24.30 26.97 -12.04
N ILE A 267 24.07 28.18 -11.53
CA ILE A 267 24.91 29.34 -11.86
C ILE A 267 26.25 29.15 -11.15
N LYS A 268 27.36 29.30 -11.87
CA LYS A 268 28.72 29.20 -11.31
C LYS A 268 28.93 30.30 -10.28
N ASP A 269 29.62 29.94 -9.20
CA ASP A 269 29.98 30.90 -8.17
C ASP A 269 31.50 31.10 -8.05
N PRO A 270 32.03 32.30 -8.40
CA PRO A 270 33.47 32.57 -8.31
C PRO A 270 33.99 32.69 -6.87
N MET A 271 33.12 32.58 -5.85
CA MET A 271 33.52 32.46 -4.45
C MET A 271 33.72 30.99 -4.05
N ALA A 272 33.04 30.04 -4.71
CA ALA A 272 33.30 28.60 -4.53
C ALA A 272 34.68 28.21 -5.05
N ASP A 273 35.12 28.74 -6.21
CA ASP A 273 36.49 28.54 -6.70
C ASP A 273 37.53 29.00 -5.64
N LYS A 274 37.30 30.17 -5.01
CA LYS A 274 38.19 30.73 -3.97
C LYS A 274 38.15 30.02 -2.61
N LEU A 275 37.13 29.21 -2.35
CA LEU A 275 37.10 28.31 -1.19
C LEU A 275 37.82 26.99 -1.47
N ASN A 276 38.00 26.65 -2.76
CA ASN A 276 38.86 25.55 -3.20
C ASN A 276 40.34 26.00 -3.39
N ASP A 277 40.62 27.30 -3.50
CA ASP A 277 41.97 27.90 -3.50
C ASP A 277 42.69 27.85 -2.12
N VAL A 278 42.25 26.98 -1.19
CA VAL A 278 43.09 26.58 -0.05
C VAL A 278 44.06 25.53 -0.59
N GLU A 279 45.37 25.84 -0.57
CA GLU A 279 46.43 25.08 -1.24
C GLU A 279 46.23 23.56 -1.21
N GLU A 280 46.14 22.92 -2.39
CA GLU A 280 46.33 21.47 -2.50
C GLU A 280 47.64 21.10 -1.79
N ALA A 281 47.55 20.25 -0.77
CA ALA A 281 48.73 19.75 -0.07
C ALA A 281 49.68 19.14 -1.11
N PRO A 282 50.95 19.61 -1.20
CA PRO A 282 51.70 19.55 -2.45
C PRO A 282 51.94 18.10 -2.90
N GLN A 283 51.46 17.78 -4.12
CA GLN A 283 51.62 16.46 -4.72
C GLN A 283 53.11 16.07 -4.76
N ILE A 284 53.50 15.07 -3.96
CA ILE A 284 54.89 14.64 -3.83
C ILE A 284 55.28 13.77 -5.04
N VAL A 285 55.63 14.44 -6.13
CA VAL A 285 56.20 13.80 -7.33
C VAL A 285 57.59 13.26 -7.02
N GLN A 286 57.72 11.97 -6.69
CA GLN A 286 59.02 11.31 -6.63
C GLN A 286 59.41 10.71 -7.99
N LYS A 287 60.19 11.47 -8.77
CA LYS A 287 61.16 10.87 -9.71
C LYS A 287 62.52 10.67 -9.00
N PRO A 288 63.34 9.70 -9.45
CA PRO A 288 64.21 8.96 -8.52
C PRO A 288 65.71 9.31 -8.62
N VAL A 289 66.52 8.80 -7.67
CA VAL A 289 67.84 8.10 -7.86
C VAL A 289 68.87 8.36 -6.73
N ALA A 290 69.52 7.26 -6.32
CA ALA A 290 70.82 7.12 -5.63
C ALA A 290 70.93 7.39 -4.10
N PRO A 291 71.82 6.64 -3.38
CA PRO A 291 71.98 6.70 -1.92
C PRO A 291 73.29 7.36 -1.45
N VAL A 292 73.45 7.56 -0.12
CA VAL A 292 74.60 7.06 0.69
C VAL A 292 74.34 7.25 2.21
N GLN A 293 75.10 6.52 3.03
CA GLN A 293 74.93 6.17 4.45
C GLN A 293 74.92 7.32 5.49
N ALA A 294 74.39 6.99 6.68
CA ALA A 294 74.32 7.80 7.90
C ALA A 294 75.68 7.99 8.63
N PRO A 295 75.69 8.74 9.76
CA PRO A 295 76.03 8.05 11.02
C PRO A 295 75.27 8.51 12.29
N ALA A 296 74.80 7.50 13.05
CA ALA A 296 74.79 7.32 14.51
C ALA A 296 74.42 8.47 15.51
N ALA A 297 73.56 8.11 16.47
CA ALA A 297 73.26 8.87 17.69
C ALA A 297 73.75 8.16 18.98
N PRO A 298 73.86 8.87 20.13
CA PRO A 298 73.81 8.30 21.49
C PRO A 298 72.38 8.40 22.06
N LYS A 299 71.74 7.29 22.48
CA LYS A 299 71.87 6.59 23.78
C LYS A 299 71.36 7.40 25.00
N ALA A 300 70.60 6.86 25.95
CA ALA A 300 69.85 5.58 26.11
C ALA A 300 68.95 5.73 27.40
N GLU A 301 68.24 4.78 28.02
CA GLU A 301 68.17 3.30 27.99
C GLU A 301 66.71 2.80 28.23
N ALA A 302 66.41 1.55 27.81
CA ALA A 302 65.62 0.47 28.45
C ALA A 302 64.39 0.77 29.38
N VAL A 303 63.33 -0.03 29.41
CA VAL A 303 63.23 -1.52 29.33
C VAL A 303 62.30 -1.99 28.20
N ALA A 304 62.35 -3.28 27.84
CA ALA A 304 61.71 -3.87 26.65
C ALA A 304 60.51 -4.78 26.97
N GLU A 305 59.62 -4.92 25.99
CA GLU A 305 58.71 -6.06 25.82
C GLU A 305 59.12 -6.88 24.57
N VAL A 306 58.65 -8.12 24.50
CA VAL A 306 59.09 -9.12 23.51
C VAL A 306 57.99 -9.35 22.47
N GLN A 307 58.30 -9.11 21.19
CA GLN A 307 57.41 -9.48 20.09
C GLN A 307 57.46 -11.00 19.83
N THR A 308 56.29 -11.64 19.80
CA THR A 308 56.08 -12.93 19.16
C THR A 308 55.54 -12.69 17.75
N VAL A 309 56.25 -13.17 16.73
CA VAL A 309 55.82 -13.10 15.32
C VAL A 309 55.20 -14.44 14.92
N VAL A 310 54.10 -14.37 14.17
CA VAL A 310 53.50 -15.49 13.44
C VAL A 310 53.59 -15.14 11.95
N GLU A 311 53.85 -16.13 11.10
CA GLU A 311 53.93 -15.94 9.64
C GLU A 311 52.54 -16.20 9.02
N GLU A 312 52.03 -15.25 8.23
CA GLU A 312 50.69 -15.30 7.60
C GLU A 312 50.73 -15.86 6.16
N ASN A 313 49.56 -16.21 5.63
CA ASN A 313 49.42 -16.95 4.37
C ASN A 313 49.04 -16.01 3.21
N PRO A 314 49.96 -15.68 2.28
CA PRO A 314 49.76 -14.62 1.29
C PRO A 314 48.68 -14.92 0.23
N VAL A 315 48.17 -16.16 0.16
CA VAL A 315 47.01 -16.51 -0.68
C VAL A 315 45.70 -16.18 0.04
N LYS A 316 45.61 -16.49 1.34
CA LYS A 316 44.46 -16.11 2.19
C LYS A 316 44.27 -14.60 2.16
N ASP A 317 45.33 -13.84 2.44
CA ASP A 317 45.24 -12.39 2.58
C ASP A 317 44.78 -11.73 1.27
N LYS A 318 45.25 -12.22 0.12
CA LYS A 318 44.78 -11.79 -1.21
C LYS A 318 43.30 -12.09 -1.45
N ILE A 319 42.84 -13.29 -1.09
CA ILE A 319 41.44 -13.69 -1.27
C ILE A 319 40.54 -12.84 -0.37
N LEU A 320 40.91 -12.62 0.90
CA LEU A 320 40.17 -11.73 1.80
C LEU A 320 40.12 -10.28 1.29
N ASN A 321 41.20 -9.74 0.72
CA ASN A 321 41.18 -8.41 0.09
C ASN A 321 40.26 -8.37 -1.15
N LEU A 322 40.22 -9.42 -1.97
CA LEU A 322 39.35 -9.49 -3.15
C LEU A 322 37.85 -9.57 -2.75
N ILE A 323 37.52 -10.35 -1.71
CA ILE A 323 36.16 -10.35 -1.16
C ILE A 323 35.83 -9.00 -0.53
N ALA A 324 36.74 -8.36 0.21
CA ALA A 324 36.53 -7.02 0.76
C ALA A 324 36.24 -5.96 -0.33
N GLU A 325 36.94 -6.04 -1.47
CA GLU A 325 36.70 -5.15 -2.63
C GLU A 325 35.33 -5.40 -3.28
N LYS A 326 34.88 -6.66 -3.37
CA LYS A 326 33.59 -7.04 -3.97
C LYS A 326 32.37 -6.85 -3.06
N THR A 327 32.55 -6.95 -1.73
CA THR A 327 31.45 -6.89 -0.74
C THR A 327 31.38 -5.56 0.01
N GLY A 328 32.51 -4.85 0.14
CA GLY A 328 32.64 -3.65 0.97
C GLY A 328 32.93 -3.91 2.45
N TYR A 329 33.02 -5.17 2.89
CA TYR A 329 33.37 -5.50 4.28
C TYR A 329 34.85 -5.17 4.59
N PRO A 330 35.18 -4.63 5.77
CA PRO A 330 36.57 -4.51 6.23
C PRO A 330 37.25 -5.88 6.32
N VAL A 331 38.52 -5.97 5.91
CA VAL A 331 39.30 -7.23 5.90
C VAL A 331 39.42 -7.85 7.30
N ASP A 332 39.42 -7.02 8.34
CA ASP A 332 39.43 -7.43 9.75
C ASP A 332 38.09 -7.98 10.27
N MET A 333 37.00 -7.87 9.49
CA MET A 333 35.72 -8.53 9.75
C MET A 333 35.53 -9.85 8.98
N LEU A 334 36.37 -10.14 7.98
CA LEU A 334 36.26 -11.33 7.14
C LEU A 334 37.00 -12.55 7.76
N ASN A 335 36.32 -13.29 8.64
CA ASN A 335 36.81 -14.59 9.12
C ASN A 335 36.67 -15.65 7.99
N PRO A 336 37.72 -16.43 7.64
CA PRO A 336 37.63 -17.51 6.65
C PRO A 336 36.59 -18.61 6.91
N GLU A 337 36.02 -18.67 8.11
CA GLU A 337 34.95 -19.62 8.45
C GLU A 337 33.56 -19.16 8.00
N LEU A 338 33.39 -17.87 7.65
CA LEU A 338 32.11 -17.28 7.23
C LEU A 338 31.58 -17.88 5.92
N ASP A 339 30.26 -18.06 5.87
CA ASP A 339 29.51 -18.49 4.70
C ASP A 339 29.36 -17.36 3.66
N LEU A 340 29.47 -17.73 2.38
CA LEU A 340 29.38 -16.79 1.28
C LEU A 340 27.97 -16.22 1.14
N GLU A 341 26.93 -17.05 1.25
CA GLU A 341 25.55 -16.67 0.99
C GLU A 341 24.86 -16.16 2.26
N ALA A 342 24.99 -16.88 3.38
CA ALA A 342 24.33 -16.56 4.64
C ALA A 342 24.99 -15.39 5.41
N ASP A 343 26.31 -15.42 5.60
CA ASP A 343 27.01 -14.37 6.38
C ASP A 343 27.41 -13.15 5.53
N LEU A 344 27.75 -13.37 4.25
CA LEU A 344 28.37 -12.35 3.39
C LEU A 344 27.49 -11.83 2.25
N GLY A 345 26.29 -12.40 2.04
CA GLY A 345 25.34 -11.94 1.00
C GLY A 345 25.86 -12.08 -0.45
N ILE A 346 26.76 -13.03 -0.66
CA ILE A 346 27.36 -13.40 -1.94
C ILE A 346 26.51 -14.53 -2.54
N ASP A 347 25.44 -14.13 -3.22
CA ASP A 347 24.59 -15.02 -4.03
C ASP A 347 25.37 -15.80 -5.11
N THR A 348 24.74 -16.84 -5.64
CA THR A 348 25.34 -17.73 -6.66
C THR A 348 25.86 -17.02 -7.92
N VAL A 349 25.35 -15.83 -8.27
CA VAL A 349 25.86 -15.04 -9.41
C VAL A 349 27.16 -14.34 -9.03
N LYS A 350 27.19 -13.67 -7.87
CA LYS A 350 28.44 -13.09 -7.33
C LYS A 350 29.49 -14.15 -7.01
N GLN A 351 29.09 -15.36 -6.58
CA GLN A 351 30.02 -16.50 -6.44
C GLN A 351 30.64 -16.86 -7.80
N ALA A 352 29.85 -16.92 -8.88
CA ALA A 352 30.36 -17.21 -10.21
C ALA A 352 31.37 -16.14 -10.71
N GLU A 353 31.12 -14.87 -10.41
CA GLU A 353 32.06 -13.76 -10.66
C GLU A 353 33.33 -13.86 -9.81
N LEU A 354 33.20 -14.07 -8.50
CA LEU A 354 34.34 -14.23 -7.59
C LEU A 354 35.23 -15.40 -8.02
N PHE A 355 34.65 -16.53 -8.42
CA PHE A 355 35.38 -17.64 -9.03
C PHE A 355 35.96 -17.29 -10.41
N ALA A 356 35.36 -16.39 -11.20
CA ALA A 356 35.97 -15.91 -12.45
C ALA A 356 37.22 -15.05 -12.18
N ASP A 357 37.14 -14.09 -11.25
CA ASP A 357 38.27 -13.22 -10.88
C ASP A 357 39.41 -14.01 -10.23
N ILE A 358 39.10 -14.96 -9.33
CA ILE A 358 40.07 -15.87 -8.72
C ILE A 358 40.72 -16.77 -9.77
N ARG A 359 39.97 -17.29 -10.76
CA ARG A 359 40.54 -18.03 -11.90
C ARG A 359 41.44 -17.15 -12.76
N GLY A 360 41.11 -15.86 -12.92
CA GLY A 360 41.94 -14.88 -13.62
C GLY A 360 43.28 -14.60 -12.92
N GLU A 361 43.23 -14.18 -11.66
CA GLU A 361 44.40 -13.83 -10.84
C GLU A 361 45.35 -15.03 -10.62
N TYR A 362 44.80 -16.23 -10.39
CA TYR A 362 45.59 -17.44 -10.17
C TYR A 362 45.77 -18.34 -11.40
N GLY A 363 45.29 -17.91 -12.58
CA GLY A 363 45.47 -18.63 -13.85
C GLY A 363 44.94 -20.08 -13.83
N ILE A 364 43.77 -20.30 -13.23
CA ILE A 364 43.12 -21.61 -13.10
C ILE A 364 42.16 -21.81 -14.29
N GLU A 365 42.26 -22.96 -14.96
CA GLU A 365 41.40 -23.26 -16.11
C GLU A 365 39.91 -23.35 -15.73
N ARG A 366 39.03 -22.93 -16.64
CA ARG A 366 37.57 -23.01 -16.47
C ARG A 366 37.11 -24.47 -16.53
N ASP A 367 36.36 -24.87 -15.51
CA ASP A 367 35.75 -26.19 -15.38
C ASP A 367 34.23 -26.02 -15.44
N ASP A 368 33.59 -26.54 -16.49
CA ASP A 368 32.16 -26.35 -16.76
C ASP A 368 31.25 -27.31 -15.96
N ASN A 369 31.82 -28.19 -15.13
CA ASN A 369 31.06 -29.10 -14.26
C ASN A 369 31.16 -28.74 -12.77
N LEU A 370 31.80 -27.61 -12.43
CA LEU A 370 32.00 -27.17 -11.05
C LEU A 370 30.69 -26.67 -10.44
N GLN A 371 30.22 -27.29 -9.36
CA GLN A 371 29.04 -26.84 -8.63
C GLN A 371 29.47 -25.84 -7.55
N LEU A 372 28.94 -24.60 -7.60
CA LEU A 372 29.35 -23.55 -6.66
C LEU A 372 28.91 -23.84 -5.21
N SER A 373 27.83 -24.59 -5.04
CA SER A 373 27.33 -25.12 -3.77
C SER A 373 28.31 -26.09 -3.05
N GLU A 374 29.36 -26.56 -3.72
CA GLU A 374 30.44 -27.34 -3.07
C GLU A 374 31.44 -26.44 -2.31
N PHE A 375 31.31 -25.11 -2.37
CA PHE A 375 32.26 -24.14 -1.81
C PHE A 375 31.60 -23.09 -0.90
N PRO A 376 30.79 -23.47 0.10
CA PRO A 376 29.92 -22.54 0.84
C PRO A 376 30.66 -21.46 1.65
N THR A 377 31.89 -21.70 2.12
CA THR A 377 32.61 -20.74 2.98
C THR A 377 33.92 -20.24 2.38
N LEU A 378 34.43 -19.11 2.89
CA LEU A 378 35.70 -18.51 2.43
C LEU A 378 36.90 -19.49 2.48
N ASN A 379 36.96 -20.38 3.47
CA ASN A 379 37.97 -21.45 3.55
C ASN A 379 37.89 -22.43 2.36
N HIS A 380 36.71 -22.74 1.85
CA HIS A 380 36.56 -23.60 0.67
C HIS A 380 37.09 -22.94 -0.59
N ILE A 381 36.90 -21.62 -0.77
CA ILE A 381 37.52 -20.85 -1.86
C ILE A 381 39.05 -20.86 -1.74
N ILE A 382 39.60 -20.64 -0.54
CA ILE A 382 41.05 -20.67 -0.30
C ILE A 382 41.62 -22.06 -0.62
N GLN A 383 40.93 -23.13 -0.21
CA GLN A 383 41.35 -24.51 -0.49
C GLN A 383 41.25 -24.86 -1.98
N PHE A 384 40.20 -24.43 -2.70
CA PHE A 384 40.07 -24.60 -4.15
C PHE A 384 41.27 -24.03 -4.92
N VAL A 385 41.77 -22.85 -4.50
CA VAL A 385 42.97 -22.25 -5.10
C VAL A 385 44.21 -23.11 -4.82
N PHE A 386 44.38 -23.64 -3.61
CA PHE A 386 45.52 -24.54 -3.31
C PHE A 386 45.44 -25.89 -4.04
N ASP A 387 44.24 -26.46 -4.22
CA ASP A 387 44.06 -27.75 -4.90
C ASP A 387 44.28 -27.64 -6.41
N ARG A 388 43.89 -26.51 -7.03
CA ARG A 388 44.12 -26.22 -8.45
C ARG A 388 45.52 -25.61 -8.72
N ARG A 389 46.16 -24.99 -7.72
CA ARG A 389 47.54 -24.42 -7.78
C ARG A 389 48.39 -24.88 -6.57
N PRO A 390 48.72 -26.19 -6.48
CA PRO A 390 49.52 -26.72 -5.37
C PRO A 390 50.97 -26.23 -5.34
N ASP A 391 51.43 -25.51 -6.38
CA ASP A 391 52.71 -24.81 -6.40
C ASP A 391 52.74 -23.54 -5.52
N LEU A 392 51.57 -23.07 -5.05
CA LEU A 392 51.45 -21.96 -4.10
C LEU A 392 51.60 -22.39 -2.63
N VAL A 393 51.59 -23.70 -2.35
CA VAL A 393 51.74 -24.25 -1.00
C VAL A 393 53.19 -24.13 -0.52
N GLN A 394 53.46 -23.17 0.37
CA GLN A 394 54.79 -23.03 0.96
C GLN A 394 55.09 -24.16 1.95
N ALA A 395 56.16 -24.93 1.69
CA ALA A 395 56.59 -25.99 2.59
C ALA A 395 57.29 -25.43 3.85
N PRO A 396 56.97 -25.91 5.06
CA PRO A 396 57.52 -25.36 6.31
C PRO A 396 59.03 -25.62 6.44
N VAL A 397 59.82 -24.54 6.57
CA VAL A 397 61.29 -24.61 6.60
C VAL A 397 61.79 -24.94 8.02
N VAL A 398 61.90 -26.24 8.31
CA VAL A 398 62.43 -26.73 9.59
C VAL A 398 63.91 -26.36 9.77
N LYS A 399 64.23 -25.61 10.84
CA LYS A 399 65.60 -25.46 11.35
C LYS A 399 65.77 -26.24 12.66
N VAL A 400 66.57 -27.30 12.61
CA VAL A 400 66.95 -28.08 13.80
C VAL A 400 68.29 -27.61 14.38
N ALA A 401 68.35 -27.50 15.71
CA ALA A 401 69.60 -27.53 16.47
C ALA A 401 69.43 -28.48 17.67
N GLU A 402 70.35 -29.44 17.79
CA GLU A 402 70.33 -30.58 18.72
C GLU A 402 70.97 -30.24 20.10
N SER A 403 70.84 -31.02 21.18
CA SER A 403 69.73 -31.86 21.68
C SER A 403 70.07 -32.39 23.10
N GLN A 404 69.03 -32.64 23.93
CA GLN A 404 69.01 -33.64 25.04
C GLN A 404 69.94 -33.42 26.28
N PRO A 405 69.73 -34.12 27.43
CA PRO A 405 68.87 -35.32 27.65
C PRO A 405 67.90 -35.34 28.87
N VAL A 406 66.77 -36.07 28.72
CA VAL A 406 66.16 -37.03 29.72
C VAL A 406 65.59 -36.42 31.05
N SER A 407 64.39 -36.73 31.59
CA SER A 407 63.41 -37.84 31.39
C SER A 407 61.97 -37.55 31.87
N THR A 408 60.98 -38.15 31.18
CA THR A 408 59.66 -38.67 31.68
C THR A 408 58.56 -37.71 32.19
N PRO A 409 57.25 -38.11 32.13
CA PRO A 409 56.11 -37.17 32.02
C PRO A 409 55.16 -37.16 33.24
N PRO A 410 54.04 -36.40 33.13
CA PRO A 410 52.73 -37.01 33.44
C PRO A 410 51.57 -36.71 32.46
N ALA A 411 50.70 -37.73 32.35
CA ALA A 411 49.26 -37.81 32.07
C ALA A 411 48.40 -36.68 31.45
N THR A 412 47.41 -37.14 30.67
CA THR A 412 46.23 -36.43 30.10
C THR A 412 44.99 -36.57 30.98
N GLU A 413 44.11 -35.57 31.03
CA GLU A 413 42.69 -35.64 31.47
C GLU A 413 41.97 -34.31 31.12
N PRO A 414 40.61 -34.21 31.10
CA PRO A 414 39.67 -34.84 30.14
C PRO A 414 38.76 -33.80 29.41
N PRO A 415 37.94 -34.19 28.40
CA PRO A 415 37.02 -33.28 27.70
C PRO A 415 35.74 -32.95 28.50
N ALA A 416 35.03 -31.89 28.08
CA ALA A 416 33.68 -31.56 28.56
C ALA A 416 32.63 -32.55 28.01
N ALA A 417 31.51 -32.71 28.72
CA ALA A 417 30.45 -33.66 28.37
C ALA A 417 29.24 -32.95 27.73
N GLY A 418 28.80 -33.43 26.58
CA GLY A 418 27.57 -33.02 25.91
C GLY A 418 26.31 -33.54 26.60
N ASN A 419 25.15 -33.03 26.17
CA ASN A 419 23.85 -33.41 26.71
C ASN A 419 23.22 -34.51 25.84
N GLU A 420 23.31 -35.76 26.32
CA GLU A 420 22.80 -36.99 25.67
C GLU A 420 21.30 -36.90 25.24
N VAL A 421 20.50 -36.00 25.82
CA VAL A 421 19.10 -35.76 25.45
C VAL A 421 18.98 -34.77 24.28
N LEU A 422 19.75 -33.68 24.31
CA LEU A 422 19.74 -32.66 23.26
C LEU A 422 20.26 -33.21 21.93
N GLU A 423 21.39 -33.92 21.97
CA GLU A 423 21.97 -34.59 20.79
C GLU A 423 20.96 -35.54 20.14
N LYS A 424 20.13 -36.25 20.93
CA LYS A 424 19.09 -37.14 20.41
C LYS A 424 17.92 -36.42 19.76
N VAL A 425 17.42 -35.34 20.38
CA VAL A 425 16.31 -34.55 19.82
C VAL A 425 16.73 -33.89 18.50
N ILE A 426 17.94 -33.32 18.44
CA ILE A 426 18.53 -32.77 17.21
C ILE A 426 18.62 -33.84 16.11
N ASN A 427 19.19 -35.02 16.39
CA ASN A 427 19.31 -36.08 15.38
C ASN A 427 17.95 -36.60 14.88
N LEU A 428 16.94 -36.71 15.76
CA LEU A 428 15.59 -37.13 15.36
C LEU A 428 14.93 -36.11 14.41
N ILE A 429 15.16 -34.82 14.64
CA ILE A 429 14.58 -33.74 13.83
C ILE A 429 15.34 -33.59 12.50
N ALA A 430 16.66 -33.77 12.51
CA ALA A 430 17.46 -33.89 11.28
C ALA A 430 16.96 -35.03 10.37
N GLU A 431 16.66 -36.21 10.92
CA GLU A 431 16.12 -37.35 10.14
C GLU A 431 14.74 -37.06 9.53
N LYS A 432 13.91 -36.22 10.18
CA LYS A 432 12.54 -35.91 9.74
C LYS A 432 12.42 -34.71 8.81
N THR A 433 13.28 -33.70 8.99
CA THR A 433 13.28 -32.45 8.21
C THR A 433 14.24 -32.50 7.03
N GLY A 434 15.31 -33.30 7.12
CA GLY A 434 16.41 -33.31 6.17
C GLY A 434 17.51 -32.27 6.46
N TYR A 435 17.37 -31.44 7.49
CA TYR A 435 18.41 -30.48 7.89
C TYR A 435 19.65 -31.20 8.47
N PRO A 436 20.87 -30.70 8.19
CA PRO A 436 22.08 -31.17 8.88
C PRO A 436 21.99 -30.97 10.40
N ALA A 437 22.43 -31.96 11.18
CA ALA A 437 22.36 -31.92 12.64
C ALA A 437 23.25 -30.82 13.28
N ASP A 438 24.20 -30.28 12.51
CA ASP A 438 25.07 -29.16 12.83
C ASP A 438 24.48 -27.78 12.48
N MET A 439 23.30 -27.73 11.81
CA MET A 439 22.55 -26.49 11.55
C MET A 439 21.34 -26.28 12.50
N LEU A 440 21.05 -27.24 13.39
CA LEU A 440 19.90 -27.21 14.29
C LEU A 440 20.29 -26.66 15.68
N ASP A 441 20.34 -25.34 15.81
CA ASP A 441 20.59 -24.67 17.10
C ASP A 441 19.41 -24.84 18.08
N PRO A 442 19.64 -25.14 19.38
CA PRO A 442 18.58 -25.35 20.36
C PRO A 442 17.57 -24.19 20.53
N GLU A 443 17.93 -22.96 20.18
CA GLU A 443 17.07 -21.79 20.33
C GLU A 443 16.09 -21.59 19.16
N LEU A 444 16.23 -22.33 18.05
CA LEU A 444 15.37 -22.23 16.85
C LEU A 444 13.91 -22.62 17.10
N ASP A 445 13.00 -21.87 16.46
CA ASP A 445 11.55 -22.08 16.47
C ASP A 445 11.10 -23.21 15.52
N LEU A 446 10.20 -24.06 15.99
CA LEU A 446 9.70 -25.22 15.27
C LEU A 446 8.87 -24.83 14.04
N GLU A 447 8.06 -23.78 14.13
CA GLU A 447 7.14 -23.39 13.06
C GLU A 447 7.73 -22.28 12.19
N ALA A 448 8.32 -21.24 12.80
CA ALA A 448 8.85 -20.08 12.10
C ALA A 448 10.21 -20.33 11.42
N ASP A 449 11.16 -21.01 12.09
CA ASP A 449 12.49 -21.25 11.53
C ASP A 449 12.58 -22.62 10.83
N LEU A 450 11.96 -23.67 11.40
CA LEU A 450 12.09 -25.04 10.92
C LEU A 450 10.92 -25.55 10.05
N GLY A 451 9.82 -24.82 9.94
CA GLY A 451 8.67 -25.18 9.08
C GLY A 451 7.92 -26.45 9.49
N ILE A 452 7.98 -26.81 10.78
CA ILE A 452 7.35 -27.99 11.38
C ILE A 452 5.94 -27.60 11.84
N ASP A 453 4.95 -27.82 10.97
CA ASP A 453 3.54 -27.62 11.27
C ASP A 453 3.03 -28.44 12.47
N THR A 454 1.87 -28.04 13.02
CA THR A 454 1.26 -28.67 14.20
C THR A 454 0.95 -30.16 14.07
N VAL A 455 0.82 -30.70 12.85
CA VAL A 455 0.65 -32.15 12.62
C VAL A 455 2.00 -32.86 12.78
N LYS A 456 3.06 -32.36 12.15
CA LYS A 456 4.43 -32.87 12.33
C LYS A 456 4.93 -32.71 13.78
N GLN A 457 4.58 -31.62 14.46
CA GLN A 457 4.87 -31.45 15.89
C GLN A 457 4.19 -32.55 16.72
N ALA A 458 2.93 -32.90 16.43
CA ALA A 458 2.23 -33.98 17.11
C ALA A 458 2.88 -35.36 16.88
N GLU A 459 3.39 -35.63 15.67
CA GLU A 459 4.18 -36.83 15.35
C GLU A 459 5.52 -36.86 16.10
N LEU A 460 6.27 -35.76 16.07
CA LEU A 460 7.54 -35.61 16.79
C LEU A 460 7.37 -35.83 18.30
N PHE A 461 6.34 -35.23 18.91
CA PHE A 461 5.99 -35.49 20.31
C PHE A 461 5.51 -36.93 20.54
N ALA A 462 4.91 -37.62 19.56
CA ALA A 462 4.57 -39.04 19.70
C ALA A 462 5.83 -39.94 19.72
N GLU A 463 6.81 -39.67 18.86
CA GLU A 463 8.06 -40.43 18.81
C GLU A 463 8.95 -40.17 20.03
N ILE A 464 9.07 -38.91 20.47
CA ILE A 464 9.81 -38.55 21.69
C ILE A 464 9.15 -39.17 22.94
N ARG A 465 7.80 -39.20 23.02
CA ARG A 465 7.10 -39.93 24.10
C ARG A 465 7.38 -41.43 24.06
N GLY A 466 7.51 -42.02 22.86
CA GLY A 466 7.89 -43.42 22.67
C GLY A 466 9.31 -43.72 23.15
N GLU A 467 10.30 -42.99 22.65
CA GLU A 467 11.73 -43.19 22.93
C GLU A 467 12.09 -42.96 24.42
N TYR A 468 11.44 -41.99 25.07
CA TYR A 468 11.67 -41.66 26.49
C TYR A 468 10.62 -42.25 27.45
N THR A 469 9.70 -43.09 26.96
CA THR A 469 8.60 -43.72 27.73
C THR A 469 7.84 -42.70 28.61
N ILE A 470 7.37 -41.62 28.00
CA ILE A 470 6.57 -40.58 28.64
C ILE A 470 5.08 -40.87 28.38
N GLU A 471 4.25 -40.83 29.43
CA GLU A 471 2.82 -41.10 29.29
C GLU A 471 2.11 -40.03 28.43
N ARG A 472 1.05 -40.45 27.72
CA ARG A 472 0.25 -39.54 26.89
C ARG A 472 -0.58 -38.63 27.77
N ASP A 473 -0.23 -37.35 27.73
CA ASP A 473 -0.99 -36.24 28.31
C ASP A 473 -1.92 -35.67 27.21
N ASP A 474 -3.23 -35.75 27.41
CA ASP A 474 -4.26 -35.23 26.49
C ASP A 474 -4.68 -33.79 26.83
N THR A 475 -4.03 -33.15 27.80
CA THR A 475 -4.29 -31.75 28.20
C THR A 475 -3.19 -30.77 27.80
N LEU A 476 -2.14 -31.27 27.13
CA LEU A 476 -0.96 -30.49 26.74
C LEU A 476 -1.16 -29.80 25.39
N GLN A 477 -0.97 -28.47 25.35
CA GLN A 477 -1.01 -27.69 24.12
C GLN A 477 0.37 -27.66 23.47
N LEU A 478 0.47 -27.93 22.16
CA LEU A 478 1.77 -27.96 21.47
C LEU A 478 2.39 -26.57 21.30
N SER A 479 1.54 -25.53 21.26
CA SER A 479 1.93 -24.11 21.26
C SER A 479 2.73 -23.66 22.48
N GLU A 480 2.72 -24.41 23.58
CA GLU A 480 3.55 -24.14 24.77
C GLU A 480 5.03 -24.54 24.57
N PHE A 481 5.39 -25.15 23.44
CA PHE A 481 6.73 -25.70 23.19
C PHE A 481 7.35 -25.21 21.88
N PRO A 482 7.50 -23.88 21.67
CA PRO A 482 7.84 -23.31 20.36
C PRO A 482 9.25 -23.63 19.85
N THR A 483 10.23 -23.99 20.70
CA THR A 483 11.63 -24.20 20.28
C THR A 483 12.18 -25.58 20.65
N LEU A 484 13.29 -25.98 20.00
CA LEU A 484 14.01 -27.23 20.29
C LEU A 484 14.38 -27.38 21.78
N GLN A 485 14.78 -26.29 22.44
CA GLN A 485 15.08 -26.27 23.87
C GLN A 485 13.84 -26.54 24.74
N HIS A 486 12.64 -26.09 24.34
CA HIS A 486 11.40 -26.39 25.04
C HIS A 486 11.04 -27.89 24.97
N ILE A 487 11.27 -28.56 23.83
CA ILE A 487 11.13 -30.02 23.70
C ILE A 487 12.09 -30.75 24.65
N VAL A 488 13.36 -30.34 24.69
CA VAL A 488 14.36 -30.96 25.58
C VAL A 488 14.02 -30.73 27.06
N GLN A 489 13.51 -29.55 27.41
CA GLN A 489 13.03 -29.23 28.76
C GLN A 489 11.79 -30.07 29.14
N PHE A 490 10.84 -30.26 28.23
CA PHE A 490 9.68 -31.15 28.42
C PHE A 490 10.10 -32.59 28.75
N VAL A 491 11.04 -33.17 27.97
CA VAL A 491 11.60 -34.50 28.26
C VAL A 491 12.24 -34.51 29.64
N PHE A 492 12.98 -33.48 30.00
CA PHE A 492 13.66 -33.36 31.29
C PHE A 492 12.74 -33.20 32.50
N ASP A 493 11.53 -32.64 32.34
CA ASP A 493 10.59 -32.42 33.45
C ASP A 493 9.59 -33.57 33.59
N LYS A 494 9.25 -34.28 32.50
CA LYS A 494 8.54 -35.57 32.57
C LYS A 494 9.49 -36.74 32.94
N ARG A 495 10.81 -36.64 32.67
CA ARG A 495 11.86 -37.61 33.05
C ARG A 495 13.04 -36.95 33.81
N PRO A 496 12.83 -36.46 35.05
CA PRO A 496 13.87 -35.80 35.84
C PRO A 496 15.03 -36.73 36.26
N ASP A 497 14.89 -38.04 36.11
CA ASP A 497 15.97 -39.01 36.31
C ASP A 497 17.13 -38.91 35.29
N LEU A 498 16.93 -38.16 34.20
CA LEU A 498 17.96 -37.86 33.20
C LEU A 498 18.92 -36.73 33.62
N LYS A 499 18.58 -35.91 34.64
CA LYS A 499 19.39 -34.76 35.10
C LYS A 499 20.56 -35.20 36.00
N LYS A 500 21.70 -35.58 35.42
CA LYS A 500 22.95 -35.90 36.18
C LYS A 500 23.53 -34.65 36.87
N THR A 501 23.72 -34.72 38.19
CA THR A 501 24.21 -33.61 39.01
C THR A 501 25.73 -33.65 39.23
N VAL A 502 26.40 -32.50 39.26
CA VAL A 502 27.78 -32.34 39.74
C VAL A 502 27.78 -31.45 40.99
N VAL A 503 28.45 -31.88 42.07
CA VAL A 503 28.48 -31.17 43.36
C VAL A 503 29.88 -31.22 43.98
N ALA A 504 30.37 -30.09 44.48
CA ALA A 504 31.57 -29.99 45.32
C ALA A 504 31.37 -28.96 46.46
N GLN A 505 32.00 -29.20 47.61
CA GLN A 505 31.83 -28.54 48.91
C GLN A 505 33.10 -28.79 49.76
N PRO A 506 33.23 -28.38 51.06
CA PRO A 506 32.62 -27.28 51.83
C PRO A 506 33.64 -26.46 52.68
N ALA A 507 33.19 -25.42 53.41
CA ALA A 507 33.62 -24.97 54.78
C ALA A 507 33.46 -23.43 54.98
N ALA A 508 33.12 -22.86 56.15
CA ALA A 508 32.50 -23.36 57.39
C ALA A 508 31.90 -22.15 58.18
N VAL A 509 31.04 -22.41 59.20
CA VAL A 509 30.08 -21.40 59.77
C VAL A 509 30.13 -21.26 61.30
N ALA A 510 29.84 -20.07 61.82
CA ALA A 510 29.28 -19.79 63.18
C ALA A 510 28.74 -18.33 63.25
N ALA A 511 27.68 -17.92 63.98
CA ALA A 511 26.60 -18.55 64.78
C ALA A 511 25.71 -17.40 65.38
N PRO A 512 24.58 -17.60 66.12
CA PRO A 512 23.47 -18.57 66.00
C PRO A 512 22.02 -18.02 66.27
N ALA A 513 21.01 -18.80 65.83
CA ALA A 513 19.69 -19.09 66.46
C ALA A 513 18.62 -18.02 66.84
N GLN A 514 17.36 -18.23 66.35
CA GLN A 514 16.22 -18.61 67.21
C GLN A 514 14.95 -19.17 66.48
N THR A 515 14.64 -20.46 66.77
CA THR A 515 13.32 -21.12 67.02
C THR A 515 12.09 -21.06 66.05
N VAL A 516 11.83 -22.24 65.47
CA VAL A 516 10.57 -22.91 65.00
C VAL A 516 9.40 -22.97 66.04
N PRO A 517 8.13 -23.38 65.73
CA PRO A 517 7.70 -24.40 64.72
C PRO A 517 6.38 -24.21 63.91
N VAL A 518 6.12 -25.20 63.05
CA VAL A 518 5.00 -25.40 62.10
C VAL A 518 3.81 -26.15 62.71
N VAL A 519 2.59 -25.91 62.19
CA VAL A 519 1.46 -26.87 62.15
C VAL A 519 0.74 -26.76 60.78
N GLU A 520 0.22 -27.87 60.26
CA GLU A 520 -0.46 -27.98 58.95
C GLU A 520 -1.92 -27.43 58.94
N PRO A 521 -2.48 -27.09 57.76
CA PRO A 521 -3.79 -26.45 57.63
C PRO A 521 -4.98 -27.43 57.54
N VAL A 522 -6.19 -26.93 57.88
CA VAL A 522 -7.48 -27.55 57.55
C VAL A 522 -8.43 -26.46 57.05
N ALA A 523 -9.24 -26.77 56.04
CA ALA A 523 -9.94 -25.77 55.22
C ALA A 523 -11.10 -25.02 55.88
N SER A 524 -11.29 -23.77 55.45
CA SER A 524 -12.60 -23.10 55.34
C SER A 524 -12.59 -22.12 54.16
N ALA A 525 -13.76 -21.76 53.65
CA ALA A 525 -13.97 -21.20 52.31
C ALA A 525 -13.22 -19.89 51.98
N PRO A 526 -12.92 -19.61 50.69
CA PRO A 526 -12.37 -18.33 50.26
C PRO A 526 -13.38 -17.19 50.44
N VAL A 527 -12.87 -15.98 50.61
CA VAL A 527 -13.64 -14.74 50.45
C VAL A 527 -13.30 -14.18 49.08
N SER A 528 -14.26 -14.09 48.17
CA SER A 528 -14.03 -13.44 46.88
C SER A 528 -14.02 -11.91 47.05
N SER A 529 -12.97 -11.27 46.54
CA SER A 529 -12.96 -9.86 46.19
C SER A 529 -12.80 -9.77 44.67
N GLY A 530 -13.78 -10.32 43.95
CA GLY A 530 -13.89 -10.15 42.51
C GLY A 530 -14.34 -8.73 42.17
N ASP A 531 -13.87 -8.20 41.06
CA ASP A 531 -14.30 -6.91 40.55
C ASP A 531 -15.68 -7.07 39.87
N GLY A 532 -16.73 -6.65 40.57
CA GLY A 532 -18.11 -6.76 40.10
C GLY A 532 -18.50 -5.80 38.97
N VAL A 533 -17.56 -4.99 38.47
CA VAL A 533 -17.69 -4.25 37.19
C VAL A 533 -17.03 -5.07 36.08
N GLN A 534 -15.80 -5.51 36.26
CA GLN A 534 -15.07 -6.36 35.33
C GLN A 534 -15.81 -7.68 35.03
N GLU A 535 -16.28 -8.40 36.07
CA GLU A 535 -17.06 -9.65 35.93
C GLU A 535 -18.34 -9.43 35.08
N LYS A 536 -18.94 -8.23 35.15
CA LYS A 536 -20.13 -7.89 34.37
C LYS A 536 -19.82 -7.49 32.93
N VAL A 537 -18.79 -6.69 32.70
CA VAL A 537 -18.36 -6.29 31.35
C VAL A 537 -17.92 -7.52 30.55
N VAL A 538 -17.14 -8.42 31.15
CA VAL A 538 -16.76 -9.70 30.54
C VAL A 538 -17.98 -10.58 30.24
N ALA A 539 -18.93 -10.70 31.17
CA ALA A 539 -20.15 -11.49 30.95
C ALA A 539 -21.03 -10.93 29.82
N LEU A 540 -21.19 -9.61 29.73
CA LEU A 540 -21.96 -8.96 28.66
C LEU A 540 -21.32 -9.20 27.28
N ILE A 541 -20.00 -9.18 27.21
CA ILE A 541 -19.26 -9.36 25.95
C ILE A 541 -19.24 -10.84 25.54
N ALA A 542 -19.13 -11.77 26.50
CA ALA A 542 -19.34 -13.20 26.25
C ALA A 542 -20.73 -13.49 25.67
N GLU A 543 -21.79 -12.83 26.16
CA GLU A 543 -23.16 -12.98 25.64
C GLU A 543 -23.32 -12.45 24.20
N LYS A 544 -22.64 -11.36 23.83
CA LYS A 544 -22.73 -10.73 22.50
C LYS A 544 -21.82 -11.35 21.44
N THR A 545 -20.65 -11.85 21.84
CA THR A 545 -19.64 -12.44 20.93
C THR A 545 -19.74 -13.96 20.83
N GLY A 546 -20.30 -14.63 21.83
CA GLY A 546 -20.30 -16.10 21.96
C GLY A 546 -18.99 -16.70 22.49
N TYR A 547 -17.97 -15.89 22.80
CA TYR A 547 -16.74 -16.38 23.43
C TYR A 547 -17.01 -16.87 24.87
N PRO A 548 -16.39 -17.98 25.31
CA PRO A 548 -16.40 -18.39 26.72
C PRO A 548 -15.80 -17.30 27.61
N ALA A 549 -16.46 -16.98 28.73
CA ALA A 549 -16.02 -15.91 29.64
C ALA A 549 -14.67 -16.19 30.32
N ASP A 550 -14.18 -17.43 30.27
CA ASP A 550 -12.85 -17.88 30.70
C ASP A 550 -11.75 -17.72 29.62
N MET A 551 -12.11 -17.27 28.41
CA MET A 551 -11.17 -16.91 27.33
C MET A 551 -11.02 -15.39 27.11
N LEU A 552 -11.82 -14.57 27.81
CA LEU A 552 -11.83 -13.11 27.67
C LEU A 552 -10.93 -12.43 28.72
N ASP A 553 -9.63 -12.32 28.43
CA ASP A 553 -8.69 -11.59 29.28
C ASP A 553 -8.87 -10.06 29.12
N PRO A 554 -8.91 -9.26 30.22
CA PRO A 554 -9.06 -7.80 30.15
C PRO A 554 -8.04 -7.04 29.29
N GLU A 555 -6.87 -7.61 29.02
CA GLU A 555 -5.85 -6.97 28.18
C GLU A 555 -6.10 -7.12 26.67
N LEU A 556 -7.06 -7.96 26.24
CA LEU A 556 -7.40 -8.19 24.82
C LEU A 556 -7.99 -6.96 24.11
N ASP A 557 -7.60 -6.78 22.86
CA ASP A 557 -8.07 -5.73 21.96
C ASP A 557 -9.45 -6.06 21.34
N LEU A 558 -10.35 -5.08 21.37
CA LEU A 558 -11.73 -5.23 20.90
C LEU A 558 -11.80 -5.48 19.40
N GLU A 559 -10.96 -4.84 18.59
CA GLU A 559 -10.99 -4.94 17.13
C GLU A 559 -10.06 -6.04 16.64
N ALA A 560 -8.82 -6.09 17.16
CA ALA A 560 -7.78 -6.99 16.67
C ALA A 560 -7.88 -8.43 17.21
N ASP A 561 -8.23 -8.62 18.49
CA ASP A 561 -8.31 -9.95 19.12
C ASP A 561 -9.74 -10.50 19.15
N LEU A 562 -10.74 -9.62 19.32
CA LEU A 562 -12.15 -10.01 19.53
C LEU A 562 -13.08 -9.74 18.32
N GLY A 563 -12.61 -9.06 17.27
CA GLY A 563 -13.40 -8.82 16.04
C GLY A 563 -14.65 -7.95 16.22
N ILE A 564 -14.68 -7.12 17.27
CA ILE A 564 -15.79 -6.22 17.60
C ILE A 564 -15.59 -4.90 16.85
N ASP A 565 -16.27 -4.77 15.72
CA ASP A 565 -16.29 -3.55 14.90
C ASP A 565 -16.86 -2.33 15.64
N THR A 566 -16.64 -1.14 15.06
CA THR A 566 -17.04 0.15 15.65
C THR A 566 -18.55 0.32 15.85
N VAL A 567 -19.41 -0.42 15.13
CA VAL A 567 -20.86 -0.41 15.34
C VAL A 567 -21.21 -1.23 16.58
N LYS A 568 -20.67 -2.44 16.70
CA LYS A 568 -20.83 -3.28 17.90
C LYS A 568 -20.20 -2.66 19.15
N GLN A 569 -19.08 -1.94 19.01
CA GLN A 569 -18.51 -1.14 20.09
C GLN A 569 -19.49 -0.03 20.54
N ALA A 570 -20.15 0.65 19.61
CA ALA A 570 -21.15 1.68 19.95
C ALA A 570 -22.39 1.09 20.67
N GLU A 571 -22.86 -0.09 20.25
CA GLU A 571 -23.92 -0.84 20.94
C GLU A 571 -23.51 -1.25 22.35
N LEU A 572 -22.33 -1.86 22.50
CA LEU A 572 -21.76 -2.26 23.78
C LEU A 572 -21.63 -1.06 24.75
N PHE A 573 -21.13 0.07 24.27
CA PHE A 573 -21.09 1.31 25.04
C PHE A 573 -22.49 1.87 25.34
N ALA A 574 -23.49 1.69 24.49
CA ALA A 574 -24.87 2.07 24.80
C ALA A 574 -25.48 1.22 25.92
N GLU A 575 -25.25 -0.10 25.89
CA GLU A 575 -25.77 -1.05 26.88
C GLU A 575 -25.07 -0.89 28.24
N ILE A 576 -23.75 -0.71 28.25
CA ILE A 576 -22.96 -0.38 29.47
C ILE A 576 -23.38 0.97 30.05
N ARG A 577 -23.61 2.02 29.22
CA ARG A 577 -24.17 3.29 29.69
C ARG A 577 -25.57 3.13 30.29
N GLY A 578 -26.39 2.24 29.75
CA GLY A 578 -27.71 1.89 30.29
C GLY A 578 -27.63 1.21 31.66
N GLU A 579 -26.88 0.11 31.77
CA GLU A 579 -26.73 -0.69 33.00
C GLU A 579 -26.08 0.11 34.14
N TYR A 580 -25.09 0.95 33.83
CA TYR A 580 -24.38 1.78 34.81
C TYR A 580 -24.90 3.23 34.91
N GLY A 581 -25.97 3.59 34.20
CA GLY A 581 -26.60 4.92 34.27
C GLY A 581 -25.63 6.08 34.00
N ILE A 582 -24.80 5.95 32.97
CA ILE A 582 -23.81 6.96 32.55
C ILE A 582 -24.41 7.83 31.46
N GLU A 583 -24.33 9.16 31.62
CA GLU A 583 -24.85 10.11 30.63
C GLU A 583 -24.09 10.01 29.29
N ARG A 584 -24.80 10.26 28.18
CA ARG A 584 -24.20 10.25 26.83
C ARG A 584 -23.26 11.44 26.68
N ASP A 585 -22.04 11.15 26.22
CA ASP A 585 -20.97 12.13 26.00
C ASP A 585 -20.57 12.05 24.51
N ASP A 586 -21.07 13.01 23.73
CA ASP A 586 -20.86 13.07 22.27
C ASP A 586 -19.48 13.62 21.87
N THR A 587 -18.57 13.86 22.84
CA THR A 587 -17.17 14.23 22.56
C THR A 587 -16.21 13.04 22.62
N LEU A 588 -16.68 11.87 23.04
CA LEU A 588 -15.89 10.66 23.27
C LEU A 588 -15.65 9.89 21.97
N GLN A 589 -14.38 9.61 21.65
CA GLN A 589 -14.00 8.81 20.49
C GLN A 589 -13.83 7.35 20.92
N LEU A 590 -14.56 6.41 20.30
CA LEU A 590 -14.52 4.98 20.68
C LEU A 590 -13.11 4.37 20.52
N SER A 591 -12.32 4.88 19.58
CA SER A 591 -10.90 4.54 19.37
C SER A 591 -9.96 4.88 20.53
N GLU A 592 -10.42 5.59 21.56
CA GLU A 592 -9.65 5.81 22.80
C GLU A 592 -9.77 4.64 23.80
N PHE A 593 -10.61 3.63 23.52
CA PHE A 593 -10.92 2.51 24.43
C PHE A 593 -10.64 1.14 23.80
N PRO A 594 -9.41 0.85 23.32
CA PRO A 594 -9.13 -0.32 22.48
C PRO A 594 -9.26 -1.68 23.17
N THR A 595 -9.20 -1.77 24.51
CA THR A 595 -9.24 -3.07 25.22
C THR A 595 -10.37 -3.14 26.25
N LEU A 596 -10.73 -4.36 26.65
CA LEU A 596 -11.71 -4.62 27.71
C LEU A 596 -11.41 -3.85 29.01
N GLN A 597 -10.14 -3.75 29.41
CA GLN A 597 -9.72 -2.99 30.59
C GLN A 597 -10.00 -1.47 30.46
N HIS A 598 -9.95 -0.91 29.25
CA HIS A 598 -10.30 0.51 29.02
C HIS A 598 -11.81 0.75 29.20
N ILE A 599 -12.66 -0.20 28.82
CA ILE A 599 -14.11 -0.14 29.07
C ILE A 599 -14.40 -0.19 30.58
N VAL A 600 -13.75 -1.09 31.33
CA VAL A 600 -13.88 -1.17 32.79
C VAL A 600 -13.42 0.13 33.46
N GLN A 601 -12.29 0.70 33.02
CA GLN A 601 -11.79 1.98 33.54
C GLN A 601 -12.74 3.14 33.20
N PHE A 602 -13.32 3.19 32.00
CA PHE A 602 -14.34 4.19 31.63
C PHE A 602 -15.54 4.19 32.58
N VAL A 603 -16.03 3.00 32.95
CA VAL A 603 -17.12 2.88 33.93
C VAL A 603 -16.69 3.43 35.28
N TYR A 604 -15.47 3.15 35.75
CA TYR A 604 -14.95 3.71 37.00
C TYR A 604 -14.72 5.23 36.98
N ASP A 605 -14.29 5.79 35.85
CA ASP A 605 -14.03 7.23 35.71
C ASP A 605 -15.33 8.05 35.61
N LYS A 606 -16.36 7.51 34.92
CA LYS A 606 -17.70 8.13 34.85
C LYS A 606 -18.57 7.81 36.07
N ARG A 607 -18.31 6.72 36.81
CA ARG A 607 -18.97 6.36 38.09
C ARG A 607 -17.96 6.10 39.23
N PRO A 608 -17.26 7.13 39.75
CA PRO A 608 -16.29 6.97 40.85
C PRO A 608 -16.91 6.52 42.20
N ASP A 609 -18.23 6.46 42.29
CA ASP A 609 -18.95 5.90 43.44
C ASP A 609 -18.94 4.36 43.48
N LEU A 610 -18.71 3.70 42.34
CA LEU A 610 -18.47 2.25 42.26
C LEU A 610 -17.10 1.87 42.86
N ASN A 611 -16.17 2.83 42.96
CA ASN A 611 -14.80 2.64 43.44
C ASN A 611 -14.64 2.98 44.94
N GLN A 612 -15.68 2.80 45.77
CA GLN A 612 -15.67 3.23 47.18
C GLN A 612 -16.09 2.16 48.19
N VAL A 613 -15.19 1.90 49.14
CA VAL A 613 -15.47 1.13 50.36
C VAL A 613 -16.36 1.95 51.31
N VAL A 614 -17.54 1.40 51.65
CA VAL A 614 -18.65 2.14 52.26
C VAL A 614 -18.39 2.63 53.69
N VAL A 615 -18.61 3.94 53.93
CA VAL A 615 -18.92 4.54 55.24
C VAL A 615 -20.07 5.56 55.07
N ALA A 616 -20.91 5.75 56.11
CA ALA A 616 -22.33 6.10 55.93
C ALA A 616 -22.74 7.60 55.95
N THR A 617 -23.98 7.80 55.46
CA THR A 617 -24.85 8.99 55.24
C THR A 617 -25.20 9.83 56.50
N PRO A 618 -25.80 11.07 56.42
CA PRO A 618 -27.13 11.36 55.81
C PRO A 618 -27.37 12.73 55.09
N ALA A 619 -28.51 12.85 54.39
CA ALA A 619 -29.01 14.02 53.62
C ALA A 619 -30.01 14.92 54.42
N PRO A 620 -30.59 16.04 53.88
CA PRO A 620 -31.82 15.95 53.05
C PRO A 620 -32.22 17.13 52.07
N ALA A 621 -33.09 16.80 51.09
CA ALA A 621 -34.30 17.53 50.58
C ALA A 621 -34.31 18.85 49.71
N ALA A 622 -34.63 18.67 48.40
CA ALA A 622 -35.89 19.05 47.69
C ALA A 622 -36.26 20.49 47.17
N VAL A 623 -37.22 20.50 46.20
CA VAL A 623 -38.13 21.57 45.63
C VAL A 623 -37.77 22.13 44.22
N ALA A 624 -38.77 22.61 43.45
CA ALA A 624 -38.76 22.82 41.96
C ALA A 624 -39.69 23.99 41.46
N VAL A 625 -39.87 24.13 40.12
CA VAL A 625 -41.02 24.73 39.33
C VAL A 625 -40.80 26.02 38.46
N ALA A 626 -40.86 25.86 37.13
CA ALA A 626 -41.49 26.67 36.02
C ALA A 626 -41.02 28.08 35.52
N GLU A 627 -41.48 28.39 34.28
CA GLU A 627 -41.26 29.54 33.35
C GLU A 627 -42.43 30.60 33.39
N PRO A 628 -42.88 31.39 32.35
CA PRO A 628 -42.37 31.78 30.98
C PRO A 628 -42.68 33.25 30.47
N VAL A 629 -42.50 33.51 29.15
CA VAL A 629 -43.16 34.46 28.15
C VAL A 629 -42.73 35.95 27.88
N ALA A 630 -42.57 36.27 26.57
CA ALA A 630 -43.06 37.46 25.77
C ALA A 630 -42.21 38.73 25.40
N THR A 631 -41.70 38.77 24.15
CA THR A 631 -41.98 39.70 22.97
C THR A 631 -42.40 41.20 23.16
N PRO A 632 -42.07 42.19 22.24
CA PRO A 632 -42.57 42.23 20.81
C PRO A 632 -41.78 43.01 19.67
N VAL A 633 -41.80 42.47 18.43
CA VAL A 633 -42.42 42.99 17.15
C VAL A 633 -42.34 44.52 16.83
N GLU A 634 -42.03 45.10 15.65
CA GLU A 634 -41.98 44.78 14.17
C GLU A 634 -41.12 45.91 13.45
N PRO A 635 -41.17 46.29 12.12
CA PRO A 635 -41.52 45.66 10.81
C PRO A 635 -40.57 46.01 9.58
N VAL A 636 -40.82 45.43 8.37
CA VAL A 636 -41.03 46.08 7.02
C VAL A 636 -40.68 45.16 5.80
N ALA A 637 -41.73 44.62 5.16
CA ALA A 637 -42.06 44.50 3.70
C ALA A 637 -41.09 43.90 2.63
N PRO A 638 -41.61 43.30 1.52
CA PRO A 638 -41.11 42.00 1.03
C PRO A 638 -40.81 41.86 -0.50
N ALA A 639 -40.43 40.64 -0.93
CA ALA A 639 -40.40 40.14 -2.31
C ALA A 639 -40.90 38.66 -2.37
N SER A 640 -41.14 38.09 -3.56
CA SER A 640 -41.90 36.84 -3.73
C SER A 640 -41.28 35.82 -4.71
N GLY A 641 -41.15 34.58 -4.23
CA GLY A 641 -40.68 33.35 -4.89
C GLY A 641 -40.61 32.24 -3.81
N ASP A 642 -40.15 31.02 -4.11
CA ASP A 642 -39.66 30.12 -3.03
C ASP A 642 -38.22 30.54 -2.69
N GLY A 643 -38.13 31.69 -2.01
CA GLY A 643 -36.86 32.30 -1.62
C GLY A 643 -36.12 31.58 -0.48
N VAL A 644 -36.58 30.38 -0.09
CA VAL A 644 -35.81 29.46 0.75
C VAL A 644 -35.08 28.47 -0.16
N LEU A 645 -35.81 27.74 -1.02
CA LEU A 645 -35.20 26.76 -1.92
C LEU A 645 -34.23 27.40 -2.93
N GLU A 646 -34.65 28.47 -3.61
CA GLU A 646 -33.80 29.20 -4.58
C GLU A 646 -32.47 29.66 -3.95
N LYS A 647 -32.51 30.00 -2.66
CA LYS A 647 -31.38 30.59 -1.93
C LYS A 647 -30.48 29.56 -1.24
N VAL A 648 -31.02 28.41 -0.84
CA VAL A 648 -30.21 27.25 -0.44
C VAL A 648 -29.43 26.72 -1.64
N ILE A 649 -30.05 26.67 -2.82
CA ILE A 649 -29.37 26.31 -4.09
C ILE A 649 -28.28 27.33 -4.45
N GLU A 650 -28.56 28.64 -4.37
CA GLU A 650 -27.55 29.69 -4.63
C GLU A 650 -26.34 29.57 -3.68
N LEU A 651 -26.58 29.35 -2.39
CA LEU A 651 -25.53 29.20 -1.38
C LEU A 651 -24.67 27.95 -1.62
N ILE A 652 -25.28 26.82 -1.97
CA ILE A 652 -24.55 25.57 -2.24
C ILE A 652 -23.78 25.66 -3.56
N ALA A 653 -24.33 26.30 -4.59
CA ALA A 653 -23.62 26.59 -5.84
C ALA A 653 -22.36 27.43 -5.61
N GLU A 654 -22.40 28.44 -4.72
CA GLU A 654 -21.22 29.25 -4.37
C GLU A 654 -20.13 28.42 -3.65
N LYS A 655 -20.50 27.52 -2.73
CA LYS A 655 -19.55 26.73 -1.91
C LYS A 655 -18.97 25.53 -2.65
N THR A 656 -19.76 24.87 -3.50
CA THR A 656 -19.35 23.66 -4.24
C THR A 656 -18.76 23.95 -5.62
N GLY A 657 -19.21 25.04 -6.26
CA GLY A 657 -18.89 25.34 -7.65
C GLY A 657 -19.76 24.60 -8.68
N TYR A 658 -20.76 23.83 -8.25
CA TYR A 658 -21.80 23.32 -9.17
C TYR A 658 -22.67 24.47 -9.70
N PRO A 659 -23.08 24.46 -10.97
CA PRO A 659 -23.99 25.46 -11.49
C PRO A 659 -25.41 25.17 -10.98
N ALA A 660 -26.16 26.23 -10.66
CA ALA A 660 -27.47 26.13 -9.99
C ALA A 660 -28.57 25.42 -10.80
N ASP A 661 -28.36 25.17 -12.10
CA ASP A 661 -29.23 24.38 -12.97
C ASP A 661 -28.92 22.86 -12.95
N MET A 662 -27.95 22.43 -12.13
CA MET A 662 -27.60 21.01 -11.90
C MET A 662 -27.81 20.55 -10.45
N LEU A 663 -28.31 21.41 -9.56
CA LEU A 663 -28.60 21.08 -8.16
C LEU A 663 -30.09 20.76 -8.01
N ASP A 664 -30.46 19.48 -8.13
CA ASP A 664 -31.83 19.02 -7.90
C ASP A 664 -32.13 18.93 -6.38
N PRO A 665 -33.31 19.38 -5.89
CA PRO A 665 -33.66 19.36 -4.48
C PRO A 665 -33.67 17.96 -3.81
N GLU A 666 -33.71 16.88 -4.58
CA GLU A 666 -33.72 15.51 -4.07
C GLU A 666 -32.31 14.91 -3.87
N LEU A 667 -31.24 15.56 -4.34
CA LEU A 667 -29.85 15.08 -4.22
C LEU A 667 -29.34 15.02 -2.78
N ASP A 668 -28.54 13.99 -2.49
CA ASP A 668 -27.86 13.77 -1.22
C ASP A 668 -26.61 14.65 -1.08
N LEU A 669 -26.44 15.24 0.11
CA LEU A 669 -25.34 16.14 0.44
C LEU A 669 -23.99 15.42 0.44
N GLU A 670 -23.91 14.19 0.94
CA GLU A 670 -22.66 13.46 1.11
C GLU A 670 -22.39 12.53 -0.09
N ALA A 671 -23.40 11.78 -0.54
CA ALA A 671 -23.26 10.80 -1.62
C ALA A 671 -23.23 11.44 -3.03
N ASP A 672 -24.13 12.36 -3.35
CA ASP A 672 -24.20 12.97 -4.68
C ASP A 672 -23.35 14.25 -4.79
N LEU A 673 -23.33 15.08 -3.74
CA LEU A 673 -22.71 16.41 -3.76
C LEU A 673 -21.34 16.49 -3.08
N GLY A 674 -20.87 15.45 -2.39
CA GLY A 674 -19.53 15.40 -1.78
C GLY A 674 -19.30 16.44 -0.67
N ILE A 675 -20.37 16.85 0.02
CA ILE A 675 -20.38 17.81 1.11
C ILE A 675 -20.21 17.05 2.43
N ASP A 676 -18.95 16.91 2.85
CA ASP A 676 -18.57 16.33 4.14
C ASP A 676 -19.22 17.03 5.35
N THR A 677 -19.28 16.32 6.48
CA THR A 677 -19.91 16.79 7.73
C THR A 677 -19.36 18.11 8.27
N VAL A 678 -18.13 18.51 7.92
CA VAL A 678 -17.56 19.82 8.29
C VAL A 678 -18.17 20.92 7.42
N LYS A 679 -18.24 20.73 6.10
CA LYS A 679 -18.93 21.66 5.20
C LYS A 679 -20.44 21.71 5.46
N GLN A 680 -21.08 20.60 5.83
CA GLN A 680 -22.48 20.60 6.27
C GLN A 680 -22.65 21.50 7.52
N ALA A 681 -21.74 21.41 8.50
CA ALA A 681 -21.77 22.27 9.68
C ALA A 681 -21.57 23.76 9.35
N GLU A 682 -20.71 24.10 8.38
CA GLU A 682 -20.55 25.46 7.86
C GLU A 682 -21.81 25.97 7.15
N LEU A 683 -22.39 25.16 6.25
CA LEU A 683 -23.62 25.44 5.52
C LEU A 683 -24.79 25.71 6.49
N PHE A 684 -24.97 24.82 7.48
CA PHE A 684 -25.97 25.03 8.55
C PHE A 684 -25.65 26.23 9.44
N ALA A 685 -24.39 26.63 9.64
CA ALA A 685 -24.06 27.85 10.38
C ALA A 685 -24.46 29.12 9.60
N GLU A 686 -24.25 29.13 8.28
CA GLU A 686 -24.57 30.25 7.40
C GLU A 686 -26.08 30.38 7.16
N ILE A 687 -26.79 29.26 6.96
CA ILE A 687 -28.25 29.20 6.89
C ILE A 687 -28.90 29.64 8.22
N ARG A 688 -28.36 29.21 9.38
CA ARG A 688 -28.81 29.72 10.70
C ARG A 688 -28.58 31.22 10.85
N GLY A 689 -27.46 31.74 10.33
CA GLY A 689 -27.16 33.17 10.32
C GLY A 689 -28.13 34.00 9.47
N GLU A 690 -28.40 33.55 8.24
CA GLU A 690 -29.27 34.25 7.27
C GLU A 690 -30.75 34.22 7.70
N TYR A 691 -31.24 33.07 8.17
CA TYR A 691 -32.64 32.91 8.61
C TYR A 691 -32.84 33.16 10.12
N GLY A 692 -31.81 33.60 10.85
CA GLY A 692 -31.89 33.94 12.28
C GLY A 692 -32.39 32.79 13.17
N ILE A 693 -32.01 31.55 12.84
CA ILE A 693 -32.40 30.34 13.58
C ILE A 693 -31.42 30.15 14.74
N GLU A 694 -31.93 29.96 15.96
CA GLU A 694 -31.08 29.75 17.13
C GLU A 694 -30.23 28.47 17.01
N ARG A 695 -29.04 28.49 17.61
CA ARG A 695 -28.12 27.34 17.59
C ARG A 695 -28.68 26.24 18.49
N ASP A 696 -29.23 25.22 17.86
CA ASP A 696 -29.53 23.94 18.48
C ASP A 696 -28.27 23.07 18.51
N ASP A 697 -27.85 22.66 19.71
CA ASP A 697 -26.67 21.81 19.95
C ASP A 697 -27.04 20.32 20.11
N THR A 698 -28.33 19.94 20.00
CA THR A 698 -28.76 18.52 20.03
C THR A 698 -29.08 17.94 18.65
N LEU A 699 -28.94 18.75 17.59
CA LEU A 699 -29.29 18.39 16.22
C LEU A 699 -28.18 17.58 15.53
N GLN A 700 -28.50 16.36 15.09
CA GLN A 700 -27.58 15.50 14.34
C GLN A 700 -27.66 15.86 12.84
N LEU A 701 -26.53 16.22 12.21
CA LEU A 701 -26.53 16.65 10.80
C LEU A 701 -26.92 15.51 9.83
N SER A 702 -26.68 14.26 10.22
CA SER A 702 -27.10 13.05 9.50
C SER A 702 -28.62 12.85 9.41
N GLU A 703 -29.42 13.63 10.13
CA GLU A 703 -30.89 13.64 10.00
C GLU A 703 -31.37 14.47 8.79
N PHE A 704 -30.46 15.13 8.05
CA PHE A 704 -30.77 16.04 6.95
C PHE A 704 -30.02 15.70 5.65
N PRO A 705 -30.20 14.48 5.09
CA PRO A 705 -29.37 13.98 3.99
C PRO A 705 -29.47 14.78 2.68
N THR A 706 -30.62 15.38 2.34
CA THR A 706 -30.83 16.03 1.04
C THR A 706 -31.13 17.53 1.12
N LEU A 707 -31.06 18.24 -0.01
CA LEU A 707 -31.37 19.68 -0.08
C LEU A 707 -32.78 20.00 0.43
N ASN A 708 -33.77 19.16 0.10
CA ASN A 708 -35.14 19.27 0.62
C ASN A 708 -35.21 19.17 2.16
N HIS A 709 -34.35 18.36 2.81
CA HIS A 709 -34.29 18.28 4.27
C HIS A 709 -33.76 19.58 4.89
N ILE A 710 -32.77 20.23 4.28
CA ILE A 710 -32.29 21.56 4.71
C ILE A 710 -33.40 22.62 4.59
N VAL A 711 -34.14 22.62 3.47
CA VAL A 711 -35.25 23.56 3.25
C VAL A 711 -36.39 23.31 4.26
N GLN A 712 -36.73 22.05 4.53
CA GLN A 712 -37.71 21.68 5.54
C GLN A 712 -37.26 22.08 6.95
N PHE A 713 -35.98 21.91 7.31
CA PHE A 713 -35.42 22.39 8.58
C PHE A 713 -35.60 23.90 8.77
N VAL A 714 -35.33 24.70 7.73
CA VAL A 714 -35.57 26.15 7.77
C VAL A 714 -37.05 26.44 7.99
N TYR A 715 -37.94 25.74 7.30
CA TYR A 715 -39.39 25.92 7.46
C TYR A 715 -39.92 25.49 8.84
N ASP A 716 -39.42 24.40 9.42
CA ASP A 716 -39.85 23.90 10.74
C ASP A 716 -39.36 24.79 11.89
N ARG A 717 -38.17 25.39 11.76
CA ARG A 717 -37.66 26.38 12.72
C ARG A 717 -38.11 27.82 12.43
N ARG A 718 -38.65 28.11 11.24
CA ARG A 718 -39.31 29.37 10.86
C ARG A 718 -40.69 29.14 10.17
N PRO A 719 -41.72 28.68 10.90
CA PRO A 719 -43.06 28.45 10.32
C PRO A 719 -43.76 29.72 9.80
N ASP A 720 -43.23 30.91 10.11
CA ASP A 720 -43.67 32.17 9.52
C ASP A 720 -43.30 32.31 8.03
N LEU A 721 -42.31 31.55 7.54
CA LEU A 721 -41.96 31.47 6.12
C LEU A 721 -42.92 30.59 5.32
N GLN A 722 -43.36 29.45 5.88
CA GLN A 722 -44.34 28.54 5.25
C GLN A 722 -45.64 29.26 4.84
N ASN A 723 -46.05 30.29 5.59
CA ASN A 723 -47.33 30.98 5.43
C ASN A 723 -47.41 31.95 4.22
N GLN A 724 -46.37 32.04 3.38
CA GLN A 724 -46.43 32.82 2.13
C GLN A 724 -46.86 32.01 0.90
N VAL A 725 -46.90 30.66 0.98
CA VAL A 725 -47.14 29.77 -0.16
C VAL A 725 -48.44 28.97 -0.01
N THR A 726 -49.59 29.64 0.12
CA THR A 726 -50.91 28.99 -0.14
C THR A 726 -52.07 29.99 -0.32
N THR A 727 -52.59 30.15 -1.55
CA THR A 727 -54.02 29.96 -1.89
C THR A 727 -54.37 30.38 -3.34
N SER A 728 -54.61 29.39 -4.21
CA SER A 728 -55.67 29.50 -5.24
C SER A 728 -56.06 28.11 -5.76
N VAL A 729 -57.24 27.62 -5.35
CA VAL A 729 -57.87 26.41 -5.90
C VAL A 729 -59.10 26.83 -6.73
N SER A 730 -59.23 26.31 -7.95
CA SER A 730 -60.46 26.42 -8.73
C SER A 730 -60.61 25.27 -9.74
N GLU A 731 -61.73 24.56 -9.64
CA GLU A 731 -62.17 23.42 -10.45
C GLU A 731 -62.85 23.87 -11.80
N PRO A 732 -63.35 22.98 -12.68
CA PRO A 732 -63.11 23.12 -14.13
C PRO A 732 -64.37 23.40 -15.01
N VAL A 733 -64.19 23.24 -16.34
CA VAL A 733 -65.15 22.88 -17.43
C VAL A 733 -65.29 23.90 -18.60
N GLN A 734 -65.08 23.39 -19.84
CA GLN A 734 -65.50 23.91 -21.18
C GLN A 734 -64.81 25.18 -21.78
N GLU A 735 -64.54 25.32 -23.10
CA GLU A 735 -64.51 24.38 -24.27
C GLU A 735 -63.63 24.96 -25.46
N PRO A 736 -63.74 24.62 -26.77
CA PRO A 736 -62.58 24.26 -27.63
C PRO A 736 -62.23 25.36 -28.71
N PRO A 737 -61.46 25.16 -29.83
CA PRO A 737 -60.86 23.92 -30.40
C PRO A 737 -59.44 24.00 -31.07
N VAL A 738 -58.98 22.83 -31.59
CA VAL A 738 -58.22 22.56 -32.87
C VAL A 738 -56.97 21.65 -32.75
N VAL A 739 -57.19 20.34 -33.00
CA VAL A 739 -56.36 19.34 -33.75
C VAL A 739 -54.95 18.93 -33.25
N ALA A 740 -54.92 17.86 -32.44
CA ALA A 740 -54.13 16.60 -32.50
C ALA A 740 -52.74 16.50 -33.18
N PRO A 741 -51.82 15.76 -32.52
CA PRO A 741 -51.28 14.49 -33.05
C PRO A 741 -51.74 13.25 -32.22
N VAL A 742 -51.16 12.06 -32.49
CA VAL A 742 -51.62 10.73 -32.02
C VAL A 742 -50.65 10.11 -30.98
N ALA A 743 -51.17 9.26 -30.10
CA ALA A 743 -50.49 8.70 -28.93
C ALA A 743 -49.59 7.46 -29.21
N PRO A 744 -48.60 7.16 -28.33
CA PRO A 744 -47.95 5.85 -28.24
C PRO A 744 -48.85 4.81 -27.54
N VAL A 745 -48.50 3.53 -27.65
CA VAL A 745 -49.20 2.42 -26.99
C VAL A 745 -48.17 1.41 -26.46
N THR A 746 -48.20 1.14 -25.16
CA THR A 746 -47.52 0.02 -24.49
C THR A 746 -48.37 -0.39 -23.28
N GLU A 747 -49.12 -1.49 -23.43
CA GLU A 747 -49.66 -2.25 -22.31
C GLU A 747 -48.74 -3.46 -22.10
N THR A 748 -48.14 -3.59 -20.91
CA THR A 748 -47.48 -4.82 -20.46
C THR A 748 -48.41 -5.48 -19.46
N ALA A 749 -48.77 -6.75 -19.67
CA ALA A 749 -49.59 -7.49 -18.71
C ALA A 749 -48.71 -7.98 -17.56
N GLY A 750 -48.96 -7.48 -16.35
CA GLY A 750 -48.22 -7.86 -15.14
C GLY A 750 -48.42 -9.34 -14.77
N ASN A 751 -47.38 -9.93 -14.18
CA ASN A 751 -47.43 -11.28 -13.64
C ASN A 751 -47.94 -11.21 -12.18
N GLU A 752 -49.21 -11.56 -11.96
CA GLU A 752 -49.85 -11.54 -10.62
C GLU A 752 -49.10 -12.35 -9.54
N VAL A 753 -48.24 -13.32 -9.93
CA VAL A 753 -47.41 -14.08 -8.98
C VAL A 753 -46.17 -13.27 -8.58
N LEU A 754 -45.50 -12.64 -9.55
CA LEU A 754 -44.32 -11.81 -9.32
C LEU A 754 -44.67 -10.57 -8.47
N GLU A 755 -45.74 -9.86 -8.81
CA GLU A 755 -46.22 -8.69 -8.06
C GLU A 755 -46.45 -9.02 -6.57
N LYS A 756 -46.92 -10.23 -6.27
CA LYS A 756 -47.14 -10.71 -4.90
C LYS A 756 -45.85 -11.15 -4.19
N VAL A 757 -44.92 -11.80 -4.89
CA VAL A 757 -43.61 -12.17 -4.31
C VAL A 757 -42.82 -10.91 -3.96
N VAL A 758 -42.79 -9.93 -4.87
CA VAL A 758 -42.19 -8.60 -4.64
C VAL A 758 -42.85 -7.89 -3.46
N ALA A 759 -44.19 -7.82 -3.41
CA ALA A 759 -44.90 -7.19 -2.30
C ALA A 759 -44.64 -7.87 -0.94
N LEU A 760 -44.58 -9.20 -0.90
CA LEU A 760 -44.28 -9.96 0.31
C LEU A 760 -42.85 -9.67 0.81
N ILE A 761 -41.89 -9.55 -0.10
CA ILE A 761 -40.48 -9.28 0.25
C ILE A 761 -40.29 -7.81 0.67
N ALA A 762 -40.96 -6.86 0.03
CA ALA A 762 -41.03 -5.47 0.48
C ALA A 762 -41.55 -5.36 1.93
N GLU A 763 -42.59 -6.12 2.30
CA GLU A 763 -43.12 -6.14 3.69
C GLU A 763 -42.13 -6.68 4.72
N LYS A 764 -41.26 -7.64 4.35
CA LYS A 764 -40.29 -8.28 5.28
C LYS A 764 -38.95 -7.55 5.36
N THR A 765 -38.52 -6.91 4.27
CA THR A 765 -37.22 -6.23 4.16
C THR A 765 -37.29 -4.73 4.43
N GLY A 766 -38.45 -4.11 4.16
CA GLY A 766 -38.63 -2.66 4.19
C GLY A 766 -38.23 -1.94 2.89
N TYR A 767 -37.75 -2.65 1.87
CA TYR A 767 -37.42 -2.05 0.57
C TYR A 767 -38.68 -1.58 -0.19
N PRO A 768 -38.62 -0.45 -0.92
CA PRO A 768 -39.67 -0.06 -1.85
C PRO A 768 -39.90 -1.12 -2.93
N ALA A 769 -41.15 -1.44 -3.23
CA ALA A 769 -41.51 -2.49 -4.19
C ALA A 769 -41.09 -2.18 -5.65
N ASP A 770 -40.79 -0.92 -5.94
CA ASP A 770 -40.25 -0.40 -7.20
C ASP A 770 -38.71 -0.44 -7.28
N MET A 771 -38.02 -0.82 -6.20
CA MET A 771 -36.56 -1.08 -6.17
C MET A 771 -36.21 -2.58 -6.17
N LEU A 772 -37.20 -3.47 -6.11
CA LEU A 772 -37.01 -4.92 -6.08
C LEU A 772 -37.07 -5.51 -7.50
N ASP A 773 -35.95 -5.49 -8.21
CA ASP A 773 -35.84 -6.11 -9.53
C ASP A 773 -35.90 -7.67 -9.45
N PRO A 774 -36.61 -8.36 -10.36
CA PRO A 774 -36.74 -9.81 -10.36
C PRO A 774 -35.42 -10.62 -10.48
N GLU A 775 -34.33 -10.00 -10.92
CA GLU A 775 -33.02 -10.63 -11.07
C GLU A 775 -32.14 -10.55 -9.80
N LEU A 776 -32.50 -9.76 -8.78
CA LEU A 776 -31.72 -9.58 -7.55
C LEU A 776 -31.56 -10.87 -6.73
N ASP A 777 -30.38 -11.05 -6.14
CA ASP A 777 -30.03 -12.14 -5.25
C ASP A 777 -30.55 -11.92 -3.81
N LEU A 778 -31.16 -12.96 -3.25
CA LEU A 778 -31.77 -12.94 -1.93
C LEU A 778 -30.75 -12.72 -0.81
N GLU A 779 -29.56 -13.32 -0.90
CA GLU A 779 -28.55 -13.27 0.16
C GLU A 779 -27.55 -12.13 -0.07
N ALA A 780 -27.07 -11.96 -1.31
CA ALA A 780 -26.03 -10.98 -1.65
C ALA A 780 -26.56 -9.55 -1.81
N ASP A 781 -27.70 -9.35 -2.50
CA ASP A 781 -28.24 -8.01 -2.76
C ASP A 781 -29.29 -7.59 -1.70
N LEU A 782 -30.13 -8.54 -1.27
CA LEU A 782 -31.27 -8.25 -0.38
C LEU A 782 -31.02 -8.58 1.11
N GLY A 783 -29.91 -9.23 1.48
CA GLY A 783 -29.55 -9.53 2.87
C GLY A 783 -30.51 -10.49 3.60
N ILE A 784 -31.21 -11.33 2.83
CA ILE A 784 -32.17 -12.32 3.31
C ILE A 784 -31.42 -13.63 3.58
N ASP A 785 -30.99 -13.79 4.83
CA ASP A 785 -30.33 -15.01 5.33
C ASP A 785 -31.19 -16.28 5.16
N THR A 786 -30.54 -17.45 5.24
CA THR A 786 -31.17 -18.76 5.06
C THR A 786 -32.33 -19.07 6.04
N VAL A 787 -32.42 -18.37 7.18
CA VAL A 787 -33.55 -18.52 8.12
C VAL A 787 -34.74 -17.71 7.60
N LYS A 788 -34.54 -16.45 7.20
CA LYS A 788 -35.57 -15.61 6.56
C LYS A 788 -36.04 -16.20 5.23
N GLN A 789 -35.14 -16.78 4.43
CA GLN A 789 -35.51 -17.52 3.21
C GLN A 789 -36.45 -18.69 3.54
N ALA A 790 -36.17 -19.46 4.60
CA ALA A 790 -37.03 -20.57 5.03
C ALA A 790 -38.42 -20.10 5.50
N GLU A 791 -38.51 -18.93 6.15
CA GLU A 791 -39.78 -18.28 6.52
C GLU A 791 -40.55 -17.79 5.29
N LEU A 792 -39.88 -17.08 4.36
CA LEU A 792 -40.45 -16.62 3.09
C LEU A 792 -41.03 -17.78 2.28
N PHE A 793 -40.27 -18.87 2.11
CA PHE A 793 -40.75 -20.09 1.47
C PHE A 793 -41.89 -20.77 2.27
N ALA A 794 -41.95 -20.67 3.59
CA ALA A 794 -43.08 -21.19 4.36
C ALA A 794 -44.37 -20.39 4.12
N GLU A 795 -44.27 -19.07 4.00
CA GLU A 795 -45.41 -18.16 3.76
C GLU A 795 -45.92 -18.27 2.32
N ILE A 796 -45.02 -18.32 1.33
CA ILE A 796 -45.35 -18.56 -0.09
C ILE A 796 -46.00 -19.94 -0.27
N ARG A 797 -45.48 -21.00 0.39
CA ARG A 797 -46.14 -22.32 0.39
C ARG A 797 -47.53 -22.27 1.03
N GLY A 798 -47.74 -21.45 2.05
CA GLY A 798 -49.03 -21.22 2.69
C GLY A 798 -50.05 -20.54 1.77
N GLU A 799 -49.67 -19.43 1.13
CA GLU A 799 -50.53 -18.62 0.25
C GLU A 799 -50.90 -19.38 -1.04
N TYR A 800 -49.94 -20.08 -1.68
CA TYR A 800 -50.18 -20.83 -2.91
C TYR A 800 -50.56 -22.31 -2.68
N GLY A 801 -50.66 -22.76 -1.43
CA GLY A 801 -51.11 -24.11 -1.07
C GLY A 801 -50.19 -25.23 -1.56
N ILE A 802 -48.87 -25.00 -1.56
CA ILE A 802 -47.84 -25.92 -2.02
C ILE A 802 -47.43 -26.85 -0.86
N GLU A 803 -47.39 -28.17 -1.08
CA GLU A 803 -47.00 -29.12 -0.04
C GLU A 803 -45.53 -28.94 0.40
N ARG A 804 -45.26 -29.17 1.69
CA ARG A 804 -43.91 -29.08 2.24
C ARG A 804 -43.03 -30.22 1.72
N ASP A 805 -42.05 -29.84 0.93
CA ASP A 805 -40.91 -30.67 0.56
C ASP A 805 -39.83 -30.55 1.65
N ASP A 806 -39.30 -31.69 2.11
CA ASP A 806 -38.20 -31.79 3.07
C ASP A 806 -36.87 -32.19 2.38
N THR A 807 -36.85 -32.26 1.04
CA THR A 807 -35.67 -32.61 0.23
C THR A 807 -35.20 -31.48 -0.69
N LEU A 808 -35.73 -30.27 -0.52
CA LEU A 808 -35.41 -29.08 -1.31
C LEU A 808 -34.30 -28.26 -0.64
N GLU A 809 -33.21 -27.98 -1.36
CA GLU A 809 -32.11 -27.15 -0.88
C GLU A 809 -32.37 -25.68 -1.25
N LEU A 810 -32.44 -24.78 -0.25
CA LEU A 810 -32.83 -23.38 -0.50
C LEU A 810 -31.81 -22.62 -1.36
N SER A 811 -30.56 -23.06 -1.37
CA SER A 811 -29.47 -22.57 -2.23
C SER A 811 -29.69 -22.81 -3.73
N GLU A 812 -30.68 -23.62 -4.14
CA GLU A 812 -31.08 -23.77 -5.55
C GLU A 812 -31.96 -22.61 -6.06
N PHE A 813 -32.34 -21.65 -5.19
CA PHE A 813 -33.29 -20.58 -5.51
C PHE A 813 -32.75 -19.17 -5.18
N PRO A 814 -31.62 -18.73 -5.77
CA PRO A 814 -30.91 -17.53 -5.35
C PRO A 814 -31.66 -16.20 -5.59
N THR A 815 -32.52 -16.10 -6.61
CA THR A 815 -33.15 -14.81 -7.00
C THR A 815 -34.68 -14.81 -6.95
N LEU A 816 -35.30 -13.63 -7.01
CA LEU A 816 -36.76 -13.47 -7.01
C LEU A 816 -37.45 -14.27 -8.14
N ASN A 817 -36.85 -14.28 -9.34
CA ASN A 817 -37.32 -15.07 -10.46
C ASN A 817 -37.32 -16.59 -10.18
N HIS A 818 -36.34 -17.11 -9.42
CA HIS A 818 -36.32 -18.53 -9.02
C HIS A 818 -37.48 -18.87 -8.08
N ILE A 819 -37.84 -17.97 -7.15
CA ILE A 819 -39.01 -18.14 -6.29
C ILE A 819 -40.31 -18.15 -7.11
N VAL A 820 -40.45 -17.24 -8.08
CA VAL A 820 -41.63 -17.19 -8.97
C VAL A 820 -41.72 -18.44 -9.85
N GLN A 821 -40.61 -18.93 -10.37
CA GLN A 821 -40.56 -20.18 -11.15
C GLN A 821 -40.91 -21.40 -10.30
N PHE A 822 -40.40 -21.51 -9.06
CA PHE A 822 -40.80 -22.55 -8.09
C PHE A 822 -42.31 -22.59 -7.87
N VAL A 823 -42.97 -21.42 -7.75
CA VAL A 823 -44.43 -21.33 -7.64
C VAL A 823 -45.11 -21.85 -8.91
N PHE A 824 -44.63 -21.52 -10.11
CA PHE A 824 -45.19 -22.03 -11.36
C PHE A 824 -44.98 -23.54 -11.54
N ASP A 825 -43.81 -24.08 -11.21
CA ASP A 825 -43.52 -25.52 -11.36
C ASP A 825 -44.38 -26.38 -10.41
N ARG A 826 -44.63 -25.87 -9.19
CA ARG A 826 -45.50 -26.53 -8.20
C ARG A 826 -47.00 -26.21 -8.43
N ARG A 827 -47.34 -25.14 -9.16
CA ARG A 827 -48.71 -24.74 -9.54
C ARG A 827 -48.83 -24.32 -11.03
N PRO A 828 -48.72 -25.25 -11.99
CA PRO A 828 -48.80 -24.93 -13.42
C PRO A 828 -50.15 -24.37 -13.89
N ASP A 829 -51.19 -24.49 -13.06
CA ASP A 829 -52.52 -23.92 -13.33
C ASP A 829 -52.58 -22.38 -13.23
N LEU A 830 -51.51 -21.75 -12.75
CA LEU A 830 -51.33 -20.29 -12.70
C LEU A 830 -50.78 -19.70 -14.01
N GLN A 831 -50.12 -20.49 -14.87
CA GLN A 831 -49.64 -20.02 -16.18
C GLN A 831 -50.79 -19.95 -17.21
N LYS A 832 -50.94 -18.83 -17.93
CA LYS A 832 -52.05 -18.68 -18.91
C LYS A 832 -51.73 -17.87 -20.18
N ALA A 833 -51.22 -18.62 -21.16
CA ALA A 833 -51.30 -18.46 -22.62
C ALA A 833 -51.82 -17.14 -23.24
N VAL A 834 -51.00 -16.60 -24.15
CA VAL A 834 -51.42 -15.74 -25.28
C VAL A 834 -51.02 -16.44 -26.59
N VAL A 835 -51.93 -16.55 -27.56
CA VAL A 835 -51.67 -17.14 -28.89
C VAL A 835 -52.52 -16.42 -29.95
N ALA A 836 -51.92 -16.02 -31.07
CA ALA A 836 -52.63 -15.52 -32.26
C ALA A 836 -51.85 -15.81 -33.56
N GLU A 837 -52.56 -16.21 -34.62
CA GLU A 837 -51.99 -16.57 -35.94
C GLU A 837 -51.90 -15.37 -36.92
N PRO A 838 -51.00 -15.41 -37.93
CA PRO A 838 -50.72 -14.27 -38.81
C PRO A 838 -51.61 -14.17 -40.06
N VAL A 839 -51.79 -12.94 -40.58
CA VAL A 839 -52.38 -12.69 -41.92
C VAL A 839 -51.71 -11.48 -42.60
N SER A 840 -51.18 -11.64 -43.81
CA SER A 840 -50.42 -10.61 -44.55
C SER A 840 -51.28 -9.74 -45.48
N PRO A 841 -50.82 -8.51 -45.81
CA PRO A 841 -51.05 -7.95 -47.15
C PRO A 841 -49.86 -7.16 -47.78
N SER A 842 -49.40 -7.63 -48.93
CA SER A 842 -48.82 -6.92 -50.12
C SER A 842 -48.12 -5.54 -50.03
N VAL A 843 -46.89 -5.49 -50.59
CA VAL A 843 -46.07 -4.30 -50.91
C VAL A 843 -46.60 -3.48 -52.11
N PRO A 844 -46.13 -2.23 -52.34
CA PRO A 844 -45.13 -2.03 -53.41
C PRO A 844 -43.97 -1.04 -53.11
N GLU A 845 -42.79 -1.36 -53.67
CA GLU A 845 -41.51 -0.62 -53.69
C GLU A 845 -41.49 0.61 -54.64
N PRO A 846 -40.39 1.40 -54.81
CA PRO A 846 -38.99 1.30 -54.31
C PRO A 846 -38.48 2.61 -53.61
N THR A 847 -37.19 2.90 -53.29
CA THR A 847 -35.86 2.33 -53.64
C THR A 847 -34.81 2.75 -52.59
N VAL A 848 -33.91 1.86 -52.16
CA VAL A 848 -32.53 2.17 -51.69
C VAL A 848 -31.62 1.00 -52.11
N GLU A 849 -30.36 1.27 -52.44
CA GLU A 849 -29.39 0.25 -52.90
C GLU A 849 -28.74 -0.48 -51.71
N THR A 850 -28.47 -1.79 -51.85
CA THR A 850 -27.91 -2.65 -50.80
C THR A 850 -26.45 -3.03 -51.05
N SER A 851 -25.68 -3.13 -49.95
CA SER A 851 -24.45 -3.92 -49.86
C SER A 851 -24.74 -5.29 -49.23
N GLN A 852 -23.91 -6.29 -49.51
CA GLN A 852 -24.22 -7.72 -49.29
C GLN A 852 -24.00 -8.21 -47.84
N PRO A 853 -24.68 -9.31 -47.42
CA PRO A 853 -24.32 -10.09 -46.23
C PRO A 853 -23.09 -10.99 -46.48
N SER A 854 -22.64 -11.68 -45.43
CA SER A 854 -21.62 -12.72 -45.45
C SER A 854 -22.13 -13.97 -44.74
N ASP A 855 -22.39 -15.05 -45.49
CA ASP A 855 -23.08 -16.24 -45.01
C ASP A 855 -22.07 -17.33 -44.54
N ASP A 856 -22.34 -18.00 -43.41
CA ASP A 856 -21.73 -19.31 -43.09
C ASP A 856 -22.79 -20.41 -43.01
N SER A 857 -22.95 -21.10 -44.14
CA SER A 857 -23.96 -22.13 -44.36
C SER A 857 -23.83 -23.42 -43.52
N VAL A 858 -22.78 -23.56 -42.69
CA VAL A 858 -22.66 -24.66 -41.71
C VAL A 858 -23.23 -24.21 -40.36
N LEU A 859 -22.83 -23.02 -39.89
CA LEU A 859 -23.30 -22.45 -38.63
C LEU A 859 -24.82 -22.25 -38.63
N GLU A 860 -25.38 -21.66 -39.69
CA GLU A 860 -26.84 -21.48 -39.86
C GLU A 860 -27.63 -22.79 -39.66
N LYS A 861 -27.08 -23.92 -40.12
CA LYS A 861 -27.73 -25.23 -40.02
C LYS A 861 -27.60 -25.87 -38.64
N VAL A 862 -26.47 -25.66 -37.96
CA VAL A 862 -26.30 -26.12 -36.57
C VAL A 862 -27.22 -25.33 -35.65
N VAL A 863 -27.29 -24.01 -35.81
CA VAL A 863 -28.22 -23.14 -35.08
C VAL A 863 -29.68 -23.52 -35.36
N ALA A 864 -30.07 -23.70 -36.62
CA ALA A 864 -31.44 -24.11 -36.98
C ALA A 864 -31.83 -25.49 -36.42
N LEU A 865 -30.91 -26.46 -36.44
CA LEU A 865 -31.14 -27.80 -35.89
C LEU A 865 -31.31 -27.75 -34.36
N ILE A 866 -30.60 -26.85 -33.67
CA ILE A 866 -30.70 -26.69 -32.21
C ILE A 866 -31.97 -25.94 -31.84
N ALA A 867 -32.34 -24.88 -32.56
CA ALA A 867 -33.62 -24.17 -32.38
C ALA A 867 -34.83 -25.12 -32.50
N GLU A 868 -34.81 -26.08 -33.44
CA GLU A 868 -35.88 -27.08 -33.56
C GLU A 868 -35.97 -28.04 -32.36
N LYS A 869 -34.87 -28.29 -31.65
CA LYS A 869 -34.77 -29.28 -30.55
C LYS A 869 -34.99 -28.65 -29.17
N THR A 870 -34.54 -27.41 -28.97
CA THR A 870 -34.66 -26.67 -27.70
C THR A 870 -35.91 -25.80 -27.65
N GLY A 871 -36.37 -25.30 -28.80
CA GLY A 871 -37.43 -24.29 -28.89
C GLY A 871 -36.95 -22.84 -28.74
N TYR A 872 -35.64 -22.59 -28.57
CA TYR A 872 -35.09 -21.24 -28.55
C TYR A 872 -35.18 -20.57 -29.94
N PRO A 873 -35.48 -19.26 -30.02
CA PRO A 873 -35.38 -18.51 -31.26
C PRO A 873 -33.95 -18.54 -31.83
N ALA A 874 -33.81 -18.73 -33.15
CA ALA A 874 -32.51 -18.84 -33.81
C ALA A 874 -31.66 -17.54 -33.73
N ASP A 875 -32.31 -16.41 -33.47
CA ASP A 875 -31.73 -15.09 -33.21
C ASP A 875 -31.28 -14.88 -31.75
N MET A 876 -31.53 -15.85 -30.86
CA MET A 876 -31.04 -15.88 -29.46
C MET A 876 -29.98 -16.96 -29.21
N LEU A 877 -29.63 -17.75 -30.23
CA LEU A 877 -28.62 -18.82 -30.13
C LEU A 877 -27.26 -18.31 -30.63
N ASP A 878 -26.51 -17.66 -29.74
CA ASP A 878 -25.14 -17.23 -30.04
C ASP A 878 -24.19 -18.44 -30.20
N PRO A 879 -23.25 -18.44 -31.18
CA PRO A 879 -22.38 -19.58 -31.45
C PRO A 879 -21.45 -20.01 -30.31
N ASP A 880 -21.17 -19.13 -29.34
CA ASP A 880 -20.26 -19.40 -28.23
C ASP A 880 -20.96 -19.78 -26.91
N LEU A 881 -22.31 -19.93 -26.90
CA LEU A 881 -23.06 -20.45 -25.75
C LEU A 881 -22.72 -21.91 -25.42
N ASP A 882 -22.70 -22.23 -24.13
CA ASP A 882 -22.50 -23.58 -23.61
C ASP A 882 -23.78 -24.43 -23.72
N LEU A 883 -23.62 -25.64 -24.26
CA LEU A 883 -24.70 -26.59 -24.51
C LEU A 883 -25.35 -27.05 -23.20
N GLU A 884 -24.58 -27.31 -22.15
CA GLU A 884 -25.11 -27.85 -20.88
C GLU A 884 -25.49 -26.72 -19.91
N ALA A 885 -24.64 -25.70 -19.76
CA ALA A 885 -24.84 -24.62 -18.79
C ALA A 885 -25.82 -23.53 -19.26
N ASP A 886 -25.74 -23.07 -20.51
CA ASP A 886 -26.59 -21.98 -21.02
C ASP A 886 -27.85 -22.49 -21.73
N LEU A 887 -27.77 -23.65 -22.40
CA LEU A 887 -28.84 -24.19 -23.26
C LEU A 887 -29.58 -25.41 -22.69
N GLY A 888 -29.16 -25.99 -21.56
CA GLY A 888 -29.83 -27.13 -20.91
C GLY A 888 -29.85 -28.43 -21.74
N ILE A 889 -28.90 -28.58 -22.66
CA ILE A 889 -28.71 -29.71 -23.56
C ILE A 889 -27.82 -30.76 -22.86
N ASP A 890 -28.45 -31.59 -22.02
CA ASP A 890 -27.80 -32.71 -21.35
C ASP A 890 -27.02 -33.63 -22.32
N THR A 891 -26.05 -34.36 -21.76
CA THR A 891 -25.18 -35.29 -22.50
C THR A 891 -25.90 -36.36 -23.33
N VAL A 892 -27.19 -36.66 -23.07
CA VAL A 892 -27.99 -37.57 -23.91
C VAL A 892 -28.50 -36.84 -25.16
N LYS A 893 -29.09 -35.64 -25.00
CA LYS A 893 -29.48 -34.78 -26.12
C LYS A 893 -28.28 -34.38 -26.98
N GLN A 894 -27.14 -34.08 -26.35
CA GLN A 894 -25.88 -33.76 -27.03
C GLN A 894 -25.43 -34.94 -27.92
N ALA A 895 -25.53 -36.18 -27.43
CA ALA A 895 -25.24 -37.38 -28.22
C ALA A 895 -26.20 -37.60 -29.40
N GLU A 896 -27.48 -37.25 -29.26
CA GLU A 896 -28.46 -37.28 -30.36
C GLU A 896 -28.17 -36.19 -31.42
N LEU A 897 -27.89 -34.96 -31.00
CA LEU A 897 -27.47 -33.86 -31.86
C LEU A 897 -26.24 -34.23 -32.69
N PHE A 898 -25.21 -34.78 -32.04
CA PHE A 898 -24.02 -35.31 -32.73
C PHE A 898 -24.35 -36.50 -33.65
N ALA A 899 -25.36 -37.33 -33.36
CA ALA A 899 -25.76 -38.40 -34.26
C ALA A 899 -26.42 -37.87 -35.54
N GLU A 900 -27.25 -36.83 -35.43
CA GLU A 900 -27.97 -36.21 -36.54
C GLU A 900 -27.02 -35.40 -37.44
N ILE A 901 -26.12 -34.60 -36.85
CA ILE A 901 -25.07 -33.86 -37.57
C ILE A 901 -24.09 -34.81 -38.28
N ARG A 902 -23.70 -35.93 -37.64
CA ARG A 902 -22.91 -36.98 -38.32
C ARG A 902 -23.67 -37.64 -39.47
N GLY A 903 -24.99 -37.76 -39.37
CA GLY A 903 -25.86 -38.23 -40.45
C GLY A 903 -25.86 -37.29 -41.66
N GLU A 904 -26.15 -36.01 -41.43
CA GLU A 904 -26.29 -34.98 -42.47
C GLU A 904 -24.97 -34.72 -43.23
N TYR A 905 -23.85 -34.57 -42.49
CA TYR A 905 -22.53 -34.37 -43.09
C TYR A 905 -21.79 -35.69 -43.43
N GLY A 906 -22.44 -36.84 -43.21
CA GLY A 906 -21.90 -38.17 -43.52
C GLY A 906 -20.55 -38.44 -42.87
N ILE A 907 -20.40 -38.12 -41.58
CA ILE A 907 -19.18 -38.32 -40.78
C ILE A 907 -19.26 -39.71 -40.12
N GLU A 908 -18.17 -40.48 -40.19
CA GLU A 908 -18.15 -41.83 -39.60
C GLU A 908 -18.29 -41.80 -38.07
N ARG A 909 -18.96 -42.80 -37.50
CA ARG A 909 -19.17 -42.92 -36.06
C ARG A 909 -17.85 -43.28 -35.37
N ASP A 910 -17.36 -42.34 -34.57
CA ASP A 910 -16.26 -42.50 -33.63
C ASP A 910 -16.84 -42.91 -32.27
N ASP A 911 -16.42 -44.08 -31.75
CA ASP A 911 -16.81 -44.59 -30.42
C ASP A 911 -15.77 -44.25 -29.33
N THR A 912 -14.76 -43.45 -29.67
CA THR A 912 -13.71 -42.97 -28.74
C THR A 912 -13.72 -41.45 -28.52
N LEU A 913 -14.73 -40.76 -29.06
CA LEU A 913 -14.94 -39.32 -28.85
C LEU A 913 -15.56 -39.06 -27.47
N ASP A 914 -14.95 -38.20 -26.67
CA ASP A 914 -15.61 -37.62 -25.49
C ASP A 914 -16.50 -36.44 -25.94
N LEU A 915 -17.69 -36.30 -25.38
CA LEU A 915 -18.62 -35.22 -25.73
C LEU A 915 -18.40 -33.97 -24.86
N SER A 916 -17.73 -34.10 -23.72
CA SER A 916 -17.34 -32.96 -22.86
C SER A 916 -16.26 -32.07 -23.49
N GLU A 917 -15.54 -32.56 -24.50
CA GLU A 917 -14.59 -31.77 -25.30
C GLU A 917 -15.27 -30.81 -26.30
N PHE A 918 -16.62 -30.83 -26.40
CA PHE A 918 -17.38 -30.02 -27.36
C PHE A 918 -18.50 -29.19 -26.68
N PRO A 919 -18.15 -28.22 -25.82
CA PRO A 919 -19.12 -27.49 -25.00
C PRO A 919 -20.00 -26.49 -25.77
N THR A 920 -19.55 -25.88 -26.87
CA THR A 920 -20.31 -24.80 -27.56
C THR A 920 -20.66 -25.11 -29.01
N LEU A 921 -21.55 -24.30 -29.61
CA LEU A 921 -21.99 -24.49 -31.00
C LEU A 921 -20.81 -24.37 -31.99
N ASN A 922 -19.89 -23.44 -31.74
CA ASN A 922 -18.66 -23.29 -32.50
C ASN A 922 -17.76 -24.54 -32.45
N HIS A 923 -17.73 -25.29 -31.33
CA HIS A 923 -17.00 -26.57 -31.26
C HIS A 923 -17.64 -27.63 -32.17
N ILE A 924 -18.98 -27.68 -32.26
CA ILE A 924 -19.71 -28.56 -33.18
C ILE A 924 -19.43 -28.19 -34.66
N VAL A 925 -19.46 -26.90 -34.99
CA VAL A 925 -19.16 -26.40 -36.34
C VAL A 925 -17.71 -26.71 -36.75
N GLN A 926 -16.75 -26.50 -35.85
CA GLN A 926 -15.35 -26.82 -36.08
C GLN A 926 -15.12 -28.34 -36.23
N PHE A 927 -15.79 -29.19 -35.44
CA PHE A 927 -15.77 -30.65 -35.62
C PHE A 927 -16.22 -31.09 -37.01
N VAL A 928 -17.28 -30.45 -37.56
CA VAL A 928 -17.73 -30.69 -38.94
C VAL A 928 -16.64 -30.30 -39.94
N TYR A 929 -16.01 -29.14 -39.80
CA TYR A 929 -14.92 -28.72 -40.70
C TYR A 929 -13.70 -29.63 -40.65
N GLU A 930 -13.30 -30.12 -39.47
CA GLU A 930 -12.13 -30.99 -39.32
C GLU A 930 -12.37 -32.38 -39.92
N ARG A 931 -13.57 -32.94 -39.74
CA ARG A 931 -13.95 -34.24 -40.33
C ARG A 931 -14.37 -34.11 -41.81
N ARG A 932 -14.73 -32.92 -42.30
CA ARG A 932 -15.12 -32.63 -43.71
C ARG A 932 -14.47 -31.34 -44.28
N PRO A 933 -13.13 -31.25 -44.40
CA PRO A 933 -12.44 -30.02 -44.80
C PRO A 933 -12.75 -29.51 -46.21
N ALA A 934 -13.35 -30.32 -47.09
CA ALA A 934 -13.83 -29.88 -48.41
C ALA A 934 -14.96 -28.82 -48.34
N VAL A 935 -15.73 -28.78 -47.25
CA VAL A 935 -16.79 -27.77 -47.04
C VAL A 935 -16.19 -26.38 -46.82
N LYS A 936 -14.96 -26.31 -46.28
CA LYS A 936 -14.26 -25.05 -45.95
C LYS A 936 -13.62 -24.36 -47.16
N SER A 937 -13.72 -24.92 -48.37
CA SER A 937 -13.08 -24.37 -49.59
C SER A 937 -14.00 -23.63 -50.55
N GLU A 938 -15.31 -23.58 -50.32
CA GLU A 938 -16.25 -22.85 -51.20
C GLU A 938 -16.44 -21.37 -50.80
N SER A 939 -15.96 -20.95 -49.62
CA SER A 939 -16.15 -19.61 -49.05
C SER A 939 -14.93 -18.67 -49.11
N ALA A 940 -13.79 -19.11 -49.67
CA ALA A 940 -12.50 -18.41 -49.50
C ALA A 940 -11.66 -18.23 -50.79
N GLU A 941 -12.09 -17.35 -51.70
CA GLU A 941 -11.22 -16.78 -52.76
C GLU A 941 -11.36 -15.25 -52.87
N ALA A 942 -10.24 -14.59 -53.23
CA ALA A 942 -10.01 -13.14 -53.34
C ALA A 942 -9.83 -12.38 -51.99
N VAL A 943 -8.93 -11.39 -51.83
CA VAL A 943 -8.00 -10.70 -52.76
C VAL A 943 -6.60 -10.60 -52.13
N ALA A 944 -5.52 -10.63 -52.93
CA ALA A 944 -4.15 -10.37 -52.45
C ALA A 944 -3.40 -9.32 -53.32
N ALA A 945 -2.71 -8.38 -52.68
CA ALA A 945 -1.91 -7.31 -53.29
C ALA A 945 -0.80 -6.84 -52.30
N PRO A 946 0.30 -6.20 -52.75
CA PRO A 946 1.62 -6.81 -52.55
C PRO A 946 2.52 -6.16 -51.48
N GLU A 947 3.43 -6.96 -50.93
CA GLU A 947 4.46 -6.52 -49.99
C GLU A 947 5.58 -5.70 -50.65
N THR A 948 6.16 -4.77 -49.90
CA THR A 948 7.43 -4.10 -50.22
C THR A 948 8.40 -4.20 -49.05
N SER A 949 9.45 -5.01 -49.21
CA SER A 949 10.48 -5.23 -48.19
C SER A 949 11.35 -3.98 -47.97
N MET A 950 11.47 -3.55 -46.71
CA MET A 950 12.51 -2.61 -46.25
C MET A 950 13.49 -3.35 -45.33
N PRO A 951 14.77 -2.93 -45.24
CA PRO A 951 15.81 -3.69 -44.57
C PRO A 951 15.65 -3.71 -43.04
N GLU A 952 16.12 -4.80 -42.44
CA GLU A 952 16.19 -4.98 -40.99
C GLU A 952 17.16 -3.96 -40.36
N PRO A 953 16.84 -3.39 -39.18
CA PRO A 953 17.77 -2.56 -38.42
C PRO A 953 18.75 -3.43 -37.61
N ASP A 954 20.03 -3.05 -37.56
CA ASP A 954 21.02 -3.71 -36.72
C ASP A 954 20.61 -3.63 -35.22
N LEU A 955 20.41 -4.79 -34.60
CA LEU A 955 20.22 -4.91 -33.16
C LEU A 955 21.54 -4.64 -32.43
N VAL A 956 21.69 -3.43 -31.89
CA VAL A 956 22.78 -3.11 -30.95
C VAL A 956 22.51 -3.84 -29.64
N GLN A 957 23.27 -4.91 -29.36
CA GLN A 957 23.26 -5.53 -28.04
C GLN A 957 23.73 -4.51 -26.99
N GLY A 958 22.95 -4.35 -25.92
CA GLY A 958 23.34 -3.57 -24.76
C GLY A 958 24.40 -4.30 -23.94
N ASP A 959 25.41 -3.55 -23.51
CA ASP A 959 26.49 -4.01 -22.65
C ASP A 959 26.15 -3.71 -21.18
N ILE A 960 26.38 -4.64 -20.25
CA ILE A 960 26.13 -4.42 -18.82
C ILE A 960 27.08 -3.35 -18.26
N ASP A 961 28.32 -3.27 -18.76
CA ASP A 961 29.28 -2.21 -18.43
C ASP A 961 28.74 -0.80 -18.76
N SER A 962 27.74 -0.68 -19.64
CA SER A 962 27.10 0.60 -19.94
C SER A 962 26.13 1.09 -18.85
N VAL A 963 25.67 0.22 -17.95
CA VAL A 963 24.76 0.58 -16.85
C VAL A 963 25.50 1.37 -15.77
N ASP A 964 26.72 0.95 -15.40
CA ASP A 964 27.58 1.67 -14.45
C ASP A 964 28.09 3.03 -14.98
N SER A 965 27.92 3.29 -16.28
CA SER A 965 28.13 4.64 -16.84
C SER A 965 27.12 5.68 -16.33
N ILE A 966 26.03 5.25 -15.68
CA ILE A 966 25.06 6.10 -14.97
C ILE A 966 25.63 6.41 -13.57
N PRO A 967 26.16 7.62 -13.29
CA PRO A 967 26.92 7.79 -12.05
C PRO A 967 26.00 7.77 -10.80
N ARG A 968 26.54 7.50 -9.62
CA ARG A 968 25.82 7.63 -8.33
C ARG A 968 25.64 9.12 -7.96
N ARG A 969 24.54 9.52 -7.30
CA ARG A 969 24.29 10.92 -6.85
C ARG A 969 24.32 11.01 -5.33
N VAL A 970 25.49 11.28 -4.76
CA VAL A 970 25.61 11.61 -3.33
C VAL A 970 25.38 13.11 -3.14
N PRO A 971 24.30 13.55 -2.45
CA PRO A 971 24.14 14.95 -2.07
C PRO A 971 25.21 15.31 -1.04
N VAL A 972 25.92 16.42 -1.25
CA VAL A 972 26.85 16.97 -0.24
C VAL A 972 26.33 18.34 0.16
N PRO A 973 25.94 18.54 1.44
CA PRO A 973 25.37 19.80 1.89
C PRO A 973 26.40 20.93 1.86
N GLN A 974 25.94 22.15 1.56
CA GLN A 974 26.78 23.36 1.61
C GLN A 974 26.45 24.15 2.88
N LEU A 975 27.43 24.26 3.78
CA LEU A 975 27.19 24.36 5.23
C LEU A 975 26.55 25.65 5.79
N ARG A 976 26.32 26.69 4.97
CA ARG A 976 25.42 27.84 5.24
C ARG A 976 25.29 28.75 4.00
N PRO A 977 24.09 29.27 3.68
CA PRO A 977 23.96 30.51 2.91
C PRO A 977 24.49 31.71 3.72
N GLU A 978 24.91 32.78 3.05
CA GLU A 978 25.16 34.05 3.76
C GLU A 978 23.85 34.55 4.42
N LEU A 979 23.97 35.23 5.58
CA LEU A 979 22.82 35.74 6.33
C LEU A 979 21.95 36.74 5.54
N THR A 980 22.51 37.33 4.49
CA THR A 980 21.85 38.21 3.51
C THR A 980 20.88 37.49 2.58
N TYR A 981 21.06 36.18 2.33
CA TYR A 981 20.14 35.36 1.53
C TYR A 981 19.11 34.62 2.40
N CYS A 982 19.34 34.52 3.70
CA CYS A 982 18.37 33.99 4.65
C CYS A 982 17.19 34.97 4.80
N LYS A 983 15.95 34.47 4.68
CA LYS A 983 14.76 35.25 5.08
C LYS A 983 14.90 35.66 6.56
N PRO A 984 14.71 36.94 6.93
CA PRO A 984 14.70 37.36 8.33
C PRO A 984 13.65 36.58 9.13
N SER A 985 14.02 36.13 10.33
CA SER A 985 13.17 35.31 11.22
C SER A 985 12.03 36.07 11.91
N GLY A 986 11.99 37.41 11.81
CA GLY A 986 11.08 38.28 12.58
C GLY A 986 11.47 38.40 14.06
N VAL A 987 11.83 37.27 14.69
CA VAL A 987 12.32 37.18 16.07
C VAL A 987 13.57 38.05 16.26
N GLN A 988 13.49 38.97 17.23
CA GLN A 988 14.65 39.65 17.82
C GLN A 988 14.90 39.06 19.21
N LEU A 989 16.15 39.12 19.67
CA LEU A 989 16.52 38.77 21.05
C LEU A 989 17.13 40.01 21.71
N ASP A 990 16.50 40.45 22.78
CA ASP A 990 16.70 41.74 23.45
C ASP A 990 16.27 41.66 24.93
N ALA A 991 16.21 42.79 25.63
CA ALA A 991 15.78 42.83 27.03
C ALA A 991 14.30 42.49 27.28
N ASP A 992 13.43 42.64 26.27
CA ASP A 992 11.99 42.36 26.37
C ASP A 992 11.67 40.89 26.07
N SER A 993 12.60 40.15 25.46
CA SER A 993 12.55 38.71 25.24
C SER A 993 12.60 37.90 26.56
N HIS A 994 11.89 36.77 26.62
CA HIS A 994 11.99 35.77 27.71
C HIS A 994 11.99 34.35 27.12
N VAL A 995 13.09 33.61 27.29
CA VAL A 995 13.27 32.32 26.62
C VAL A 995 13.60 31.18 27.57
N ILE A 996 13.10 29.99 27.24
CA ILE A 996 13.53 28.73 27.87
C ILE A 996 14.64 28.12 27.01
N VAL A 997 15.67 27.55 27.66
CA VAL A 997 16.65 26.68 27.01
C VAL A 997 16.68 25.35 27.74
N MET A 998 16.20 24.29 27.08
CA MET A 998 16.43 22.90 27.48
C MET A 998 17.80 22.49 26.93
N THR A 999 18.75 22.13 27.79
CA THR A 999 20.16 21.95 27.38
C THR A 999 20.54 20.51 27.08
N ASP A 1000 21.44 20.33 26.12
CA ASP A 1000 22.22 19.11 25.91
C ASP A 1000 23.34 18.97 26.95
N GLN A 1001 23.71 17.72 27.25
CA GLN A 1001 24.85 17.36 28.08
C GLN A 1001 26.18 17.65 27.37
N GLY A 1002 26.20 17.57 26.02
CA GLY A 1002 27.31 18.01 25.17
C GLY A 1002 27.76 19.47 25.33
N GLY A 1003 26.96 20.31 25.99
CA GLY A 1003 27.32 21.67 26.38
C GLY A 1003 27.04 22.77 25.35
N VAL A 1004 26.41 22.47 24.21
CA VAL A 1004 25.99 23.47 23.21
C VAL A 1004 25.02 24.48 23.84
N GLY A 1005 24.11 24.03 24.70
CA GLY A 1005 23.18 24.85 25.46
C GLY A 1005 23.87 25.79 26.46
N LYS A 1006 24.99 25.36 27.07
CA LYS A 1006 25.80 26.21 27.95
C LYS A 1006 26.46 27.35 27.15
N ALA A 1007 26.88 27.07 25.91
CA ALA A 1007 27.34 28.10 24.98
C ALA A 1007 26.21 29.02 24.48
N LEU A 1008 25.04 28.45 24.15
CA LEU A 1008 23.85 29.20 23.68
C LEU A 1008 23.32 30.15 24.76
N VAL A 1009 23.14 29.68 26.00
CA VAL A 1009 22.78 30.52 27.16
C VAL A 1009 23.79 31.65 27.37
N THR A 1010 25.08 31.39 27.14
CA THR A 1010 26.14 32.40 27.22
C THR A 1010 26.09 33.41 26.07
N ALA A 1011 25.62 33.01 24.88
CA ALA A 1011 25.39 33.90 23.76
C ALA A 1011 24.14 34.77 23.97
N ILE A 1012 23.00 34.18 24.33
CA ILE A 1012 21.74 34.88 24.58
C ILE A 1012 21.89 35.87 25.74
N LYS A 1013 22.66 35.56 26.80
CA LYS A 1013 22.94 36.52 27.89
C LYS A 1013 23.58 37.84 27.43
N LYS A 1014 24.22 37.87 26.25
CA LYS A 1014 24.79 39.11 25.67
C LYS A 1014 23.74 40.02 25.04
N THR A 1015 22.53 39.53 24.76
CA THR A 1015 21.43 40.34 24.20
C THR A 1015 20.62 41.09 25.25
N GLY A 1016 20.73 40.68 26.52
CA GLY A 1016 19.92 41.19 27.63
C GLY A 1016 18.64 40.39 27.93
N ALA A 1017 18.33 39.37 27.12
CA ALA A 1017 17.12 38.56 27.30
C ALA A 1017 17.07 37.83 28.64
N THR A 1018 15.85 37.70 29.18
CA THR A 1018 15.58 36.84 30.32
C THR A 1018 15.67 35.38 29.88
N ILE A 1019 16.37 34.53 30.63
CA ILE A 1019 16.57 33.11 30.28
C ILE A 1019 16.25 32.23 31.48
N GLN A 1020 15.39 31.23 31.26
CA GLN A 1020 15.23 30.08 32.13
C GLN A 1020 15.97 28.89 31.51
N VAL A 1021 16.56 28.04 32.35
CA VAL A 1021 17.32 26.88 31.92
C VAL A 1021 16.70 25.63 32.54
N ILE A 1022 16.56 24.58 31.74
CA ILE A 1022 16.22 23.24 32.20
C ILE A 1022 17.41 22.36 31.79
N ASP A 1023 18.15 21.88 32.79
CA ASP A 1023 19.31 20.97 32.65
C ASP A 1023 19.09 19.61 33.36
N ASP A 1024 17.88 19.39 33.86
CA ASP A 1024 17.36 18.16 34.47
C ASP A 1024 16.16 17.57 33.69
N ALA A 1025 15.61 16.45 34.19
CA ALA A 1025 14.46 15.75 33.61
C ALA A 1025 13.27 15.77 34.57
N PRO A 1026 12.61 16.92 34.79
CA PRO A 1026 11.49 17.04 35.72
C PRO A 1026 10.29 16.22 35.27
N GLU A 1027 9.41 15.83 36.20
CA GLU A 1027 8.11 15.26 35.84
C GLU A 1027 7.14 16.33 35.32
N ALA A 1028 6.13 15.92 34.54
CA ALA A 1028 5.22 16.83 33.84
C ALA A 1028 4.57 17.88 34.78
N GLU A 1029 4.15 17.45 35.97
CA GLU A 1029 3.51 18.27 37.00
C GLU A 1029 4.49 19.17 37.78
N GLU A 1030 5.80 18.89 37.71
CA GLU A 1030 6.83 19.82 38.19
C GLU A 1030 7.21 20.83 37.10
N LEU A 1031 7.40 20.36 35.86
CA LEU A 1031 7.63 21.18 34.68
C LEU A 1031 6.54 22.25 34.56
N LYS A 1032 5.26 21.86 34.66
CA LYS A 1032 4.10 22.78 34.66
C LYS A 1032 4.28 23.91 35.68
N LYS A 1033 4.60 23.61 36.94
CA LYS A 1033 4.78 24.60 38.01
C LYS A 1033 5.99 25.51 37.79
N ARG A 1034 7.06 25.01 37.17
CA ARG A 1034 8.19 25.83 36.72
C ARG A 1034 7.74 26.81 35.62
N LEU A 1035 7.02 26.33 34.61
CA LEU A 1035 6.49 27.12 33.51
C LEU A 1035 5.49 28.20 33.97
N GLU A 1036 4.51 27.84 34.79
CA GLU A 1036 3.51 28.77 35.37
C GLU A 1036 4.20 29.92 36.11
N LYS A 1037 5.17 29.59 36.97
CA LYS A 1037 5.95 30.58 37.72
C LYS A 1037 6.73 31.51 36.80
N TRP A 1038 7.42 30.97 35.79
CA TRP A 1038 8.21 31.77 34.85
C TRP A 1038 7.33 32.66 33.98
N ASN A 1039 6.21 32.14 33.48
CA ASN A 1039 5.26 32.93 32.68
C ASN A 1039 4.63 34.07 33.48
N ALA A 1040 4.36 33.85 34.79
CA ALA A 1040 3.88 34.86 35.71
C ALA A 1040 4.95 35.91 36.10
N GLU A 1041 6.25 35.57 36.04
CA GLU A 1041 7.34 36.54 36.18
C GLU A 1041 7.45 37.44 34.94
N LYS A 1042 7.29 36.86 33.74
CA LYS A 1042 7.27 37.56 32.44
C LYS A 1042 6.73 36.59 31.35
N PRO A 1043 5.84 37.01 30.43
CA PRO A 1043 5.35 36.14 29.36
C PRO A 1043 6.49 35.51 28.55
N ILE A 1044 6.40 34.22 28.26
CA ILE A 1044 7.46 33.47 27.57
C ILE A 1044 7.34 33.67 26.06
N THR A 1045 8.44 34.08 25.42
CA THR A 1045 8.48 34.45 23.99
C THR A 1045 9.09 33.38 23.10
N GLY A 1046 9.84 32.42 23.66
CA GLY A 1046 10.53 31.40 22.86
C GLY A 1046 11.11 30.22 23.65
N VAL A 1047 11.31 29.10 22.96
CA VAL A 1047 11.90 27.86 23.48
C VAL A 1047 13.04 27.41 22.55
N PHE A 1048 14.18 27.10 23.15
CA PHE A 1048 15.29 26.37 22.50
C PHE A 1048 15.34 24.94 23.04
N TRP A 1049 15.27 23.95 22.15
CA TRP A 1049 15.24 22.54 22.51
C TRP A 1049 16.47 21.79 22.00
N LEU A 1050 17.36 21.39 22.91
CA LEU A 1050 18.66 20.80 22.57
C LEU A 1050 18.91 19.32 22.95
N PRO A 1051 18.12 18.60 23.80
CA PRO A 1051 18.45 17.22 24.19
C PRO A 1051 18.72 16.24 23.04
N ALA A 1052 18.05 16.39 21.89
CA ALA A 1052 18.27 15.55 20.71
C ALA A 1052 19.60 15.82 19.96
N LEU A 1053 20.49 16.63 20.52
CA LEU A 1053 21.91 16.66 20.18
C LEU A 1053 22.70 15.52 20.85
N ASP A 1054 22.33 15.10 22.05
CA ASP A 1054 23.06 14.08 22.79
C ASP A 1054 22.93 12.71 22.09
N ALA A 1055 24.00 11.91 22.13
CA ALA A 1055 24.05 10.62 21.45
C ALA A 1055 23.21 9.58 22.23
N ALA A 1056 22.16 9.06 21.60
CA ALA A 1056 21.26 8.08 22.20
C ALA A 1056 21.84 6.66 22.32
N GLY A 1057 23.09 6.43 21.90
CA GLY A 1057 23.67 5.10 21.76
C GLY A 1057 23.23 4.38 20.48
N ASP A 1058 23.51 3.08 20.40
CA ASP A 1058 22.95 2.20 19.37
C ASP A 1058 21.52 1.83 19.79
N PHE A 1059 20.53 2.18 18.97
CA PHE A 1059 19.12 1.90 19.26
C PHE A 1059 18.82 0.40 19.37
N SER A 1060 19.56 -0.47 18.66
CA SER A 1060 19.39 -1.93 18.74
C SER A 1060 19.84 -2.53 20.08
N GLN A 1061 20.54 -1.76 20.91
CA GLN A 1061 21.14 -2.21 22.19
C GLN A 1061 20.53 -1.50 23.41
N LEU A 1062 19.57 -0.58 23.22
CA LEU A 1062 18.94 0.17 24.31
C LEU A 1062 17.94 -0.69 25.10
N LYS A 1063 18.00 -0.62 26.43
CA LYS A 1063 17.01 -1.26 27.30
C LYS A 1063 15.76 -0.40 27.45
N TYR A 1064 14.65 -1.05 27.81
CA TYR A 1064 13.35 -0.38 28.00
C TYR A 1064 13.42 0.87 28.89
N ASP A 1065 14.09 0.81 30.06
CA ASP A 1065 14.20 1.96 30.97
C ASP A 1065 15.06 3.10 30.38
N GLU A 1066 16.11 2.76 29.63
CA GLU A 1066 16.99 3.72 28.96
C GLU A 1066 16.25 4.42 27.82
N TRP A 1067 15.52 3.66 27.01
CA TRP A 1067 14.62 4.17 25.96
C TRP A 1067 13.49 5.04 26.52
N LYS A 1068 12.87 4.62 27.62
CA LYS A 1068 11.81 5.34 28.34
C LYS A 1068 12.31 6.68 28.88
N ALA A 1069 13.49 6.69 29.52
CA ALA A 1069 14.13 7.91 30.01
C ALA A 1069 14.53 8.85 28.86
N ALA A 1070 15.12 8.32 27.78
CA ALA A 1070 15.52 9.12 26.63
C ALA A 1070 14.31 9.70 25.86
N THR A 1071 13.23 8.93 25.74
CA THR A 1071 11.94 9.38 25.16
C THR A 1071 11.27 10.46 26.02
N HIS A 1072 11.31 10.31 27.35
CA HIS A 1072 10.85 11.34 28.28
C HIS A 1072 11.63 12.64 28.08
N LEU A 1073 12.95 12.57 28.20
CA LEU A 1073 13.87 13.71 28.09
C LEU A 1073 13.80 14.42 26.74
N CYS A 1074 13.75 13.68 25.62
CA CYS A 1074 13.81 14.28 24.29
C CYS A 1074 12.45 14.73 23.77
N VAL A 1075 11.38 13.95 24.02
CA VAL A 1075 10.08 14.09 23.33
C VAL A 1075 8.96 14.48 24.28
N LYS A 1076 8.76 13.76 25.40
CA LYS A 1076 7.62 14.04 26.30
C LYS A 1076 7.75 15.41 26.97
N LEU A 1077 8.96 15.80 27.39
CA LEU A 1077 9.19 17.14 27.95
C LEU A 1077 9.08 18.25 26.90
N LEU A 1078 9.34 17.99 25.62
CA LEU A 1078 9.10 18.95 24.53
C LEU A 1078 7.60 19.19 24.34
N TYR A 1079 6.84 18.10 24.20
CA TYR A 1079 5.37 18.14 24.11
C TYR A 1079 4.75 18.86 25.31
N ASN A 1080 5.11 18.45 26.53
CA ASN A 1080 4.59 19.09 27.75
C ASN A 1080 5.00 20.58 27.82
N THR A 1081 6.22 20.95 27.44
CA THR A 1081 6.64 22.36 27.43
C THR A 1081 5.77 23.19 26.50
N MET A 1082 5.58 22.75 25.24
CA MET A 1082 4.80 23.52 24.27
C MET A 1082 3.31 23.52 24.60
N ARG A 1083 2.74 22.39 25.04
CA ARG A 1083 1.33 22.27 25.45
C ARG A 1083 0.99 23.22 26.59
N GLU A 1084 1.76 23.18 27.69
CA GLU A 1084 1.47 24.04 28.84
C GLU A 1084 1.66 25.53 28.50
N LEU A 1085 2.59 25.89 27.60
CA LEU A 1085 2.72 27.26 27.10
C LEU A 1085 1.51 27.73 26.29
N VAL A 1086 0.97 26.88 25.41
CA VAL A 1086 -0.27 27.14 24.66
C VAL A 1086 -1.46 27.26 25.62
N MET A 1087 -1.60 26.36 26.61
CA MET A 1087 -2.65 26.43 27.64
C MET A 1087 -2.57 27.68 28.53
N MET A 1088 -1.39 28.31 28.63
CA MET A 1088 -1.19 29.61 29.28
C MET A 1088 -1.42 30.83 28.34
N GLY A 1089 -1.91 30.61 27.12
CA GLY A 1089 -2.19 31.64 26.13
C GLY A 1089 -0.98 32.12 25.32
N ASN A 1090 0.18 31.43 25.40
CA ASN A 1090 1.37 31.79 24.64
C ASN A 1090 1.43 31.03 23.29
N GLU A 1091 0.40 31.18 22.46
CA GLU A 1091 0.24 30.43 21.19
C GLU A 1091 1.32 30.74 20.13
N ASN A 1092 1.98 31.90 20.22
CA ASN A 1092 2.94 32.39 19.24
C ASN A 1092 4.41 32.30 19.70
N VAL A 1093 4.70 31.42 20.64
CA VAL A 1093 6.06 31.12 21.13
C VAL A 1093 6.93 30.61 19.97
N PHE A 1094 8.10 31.19 19.76
CA PHE A 1094 9.04 30.65 18.78
C PHE A 1094 9.67 29.34 19.29
N LEU A 1095 9.83 28.34 18.43
CA LEU A 1095 10.45 27.05 18.78
C LEU A 1095 11.68 26.79 17.91
N ILE A 1096 12.85 26.65 18.52
CA ILE A 1096 14.11 26.32 17.83
C ILE A 1096 14.68 25.03 18.41
N SER A 1097 14.50 23.94 17.67
CA SER A 1097 14.95 22.60 18.04
C SER A 1097 16.29 22.25 17.37
N ALA A 1098 17.13 21.47 18.04
CA ALA A 1098 18.40 20.97 17.51
C ALA A 1098 18.47 19.44 17.58
N THR A 1099 18.94 18.82 16.50
CA THR A 1099 19.05 17.36 16.35
C THR A 1099 20.43 16.97 15.82
N ARG A 1100 20.89 15.74 16.07
CA ARG A 1100 22.17 15.21 15.52
C ARG A 1100 21.95 13.96 14.67
N MET A 1101 21.33 14.13 13.51
CA MET A 1101 20.98 13.04 12.58
C MET A 1101 21.83 13.00 11.30
N GLY A 1102 22.93 13.75 11.21
CA GLY A 1102 23.83 13.73 10.04
C GLY A 1102 23.95 15.05 9.29
N GLY A 1103 23.25 16.11 9.73
CA GLY A 1103 23.20 17.41 9.04
C GLY A 1103 22.18 17.43 7.90
N ASN A 1104 21.62 16.27 7.54
CA ASN A 1104 20.57 16.09 6.54
C ASN A 1104 19.35 15.31 7.07
N PHE A 1105 19.06 15.41 8.38
CA PHE A 1105 17.88 14.81 9.03
C PHE A 1105 17.75 13.28 8.89
N GLY A 1106 18.87 12.55 8.84
CA GLY A 1106 18.88 11.10 8.62
C GLY A 1106 18.77 10.67 7.16
N TYR A 1107 18.59 11.60 6.20
CA TYR A 1107 18.60 11.33 4.76
C TYR A 1107 20.04 11.34 4.19
N ASP A 1108 20.98 10.68 4.88
CA ASP A 1108 22.34 10.41 4.38
C ASP A 1108 22.51 8.90 4.08
N GLU A 1109 23.61 8.50 3.44
CA GLU A 1109 23.83 7.09 3.02
C GLU A 1109 23.93 6.11 4.21
N SER A 1110 24.14 6.59 5.43
CA SER A 1110 24.10 5.79 6.66
C SER A 1110 22.75 5.84 7.40
N GLY A 1111 21.74 6.49 6.82
CA GLY A 1111 20.34 6.41 7.27
C GLY A 1111 19.98 7.09 8.59
N ALA A 1112 18.72 6.94 9.00
CA ALA A 1112 18.10 7.63 10.13
C ALA A 1112 18.34 6.94 11.49
N LEU A 1113 19.60 6.64 11.82
CA LEU A 1113 20.06 5.91 13.03
C LEU A 1113 19.82 6.65 14.38
N ALA A 1114 18.94 7.64 14.42
CA ALA A 1114 18.70 8.51 15.59
C ALA A 1114 17.20 8.81 15.76
N PRO A 1115 16.37 7.80 16.10
CA PRO A 1115 14.91 7.92 16.07
C PRO A 1115 14.34 9.02 16.98
N LEU A 1116 14.98 9.31 18.13
CA LEU A 1116 14.58 10.42 19.02
C LEU A 1116 14.84 11.80 18.40
N GLY A 1117 15.89 11.95 17.58
CA GLY A 1117 16.09 13.12 16.74
C GLY A 1117 15.00 13.23 15.68
N GLY A 1118 14.59 12.09 15.12
CA GLY A 1118 13.46 11.99 14.20
C GLY A 1118 12.15 12.48 14.83
N ALA A 1119 11.85 12.01 16.05
CA ALA A 1119 10.68 12.40 16.82
C ALA A 1119 10.67 13.90 17.16
N VAL A 1120 11.78 14.46 17.63
CA VAL A 1120 11.90 15.92 17.90
C VAL A 1120 11.74 16.73 16.60
N CYS A 1121 12.33 16.27 15.49
CA CYS A 1121 12.18 16.90 14.18
C CYS A 1121 10.73 16.84 13.67
N GLY A 1122 10.05 15.70 13.84
CA GLY A 1122 8.64 15.48 13.51
C GLY A 1122 7.72 16.40 14.31
N PHE A 1123 7.82 16.37 15.65
CA PHE A 1123 7.06 17.25 16.54
C PHE A 1123 7.25 18.73 16.20
N THR A 1124 8.50 19.15 15.98
CA THR A 1124 8.81 20.54 15.61
C THR A 1124 8.17 20.94 14.28
N LYS A 1125 8.00 20.00 13.33
CA LYS A 1125 7.29 20.25 12.06
C LYS A 1125 5.76 20.23 12.22
N ALA A 1126 5.23 19.37 13.10
CA ALA A 1126 3.80 19.28 13.41
C ALA A 1126 3.29 20.56 14.10
N TYR A 1127 3.99 21.01 15.15
CA TYR A 1127 3.70 22.28 15.85
C TYR A 1127 3.65 23.49 14.89
N LYS A 1128 4.44 23.50 13.81
CA LYS A 1128 4.41 24.57 12.80
C LYS A 1128 3.22 24.49 11.82
N ARG A 1129 2.58 23.32 11.68
CA ARG A 1129 1.32 23.15 10.95
C ARG A 1129 0.13 23.55 11.81
N GLU A 1130 0.13 23.12 13.08
CA GLU A 1130 -0.91 23.44 14.07
C GLU A 1130 -0.92 24.94 14.45
N HIS A 1131 0.25 25.58 14.51
CA HIS A 1131 0.40 27.02 14.77
C HIS A 1131 1.08 27.73 13.57
N PRO A 1132 0.33 28.10 12.51
CA PRO A 1132 0.88 28.75 11.32
C PRO A 1132 1.60 30.08 11.55
N GLU A 1133 1.31 30.80 12.63
CA GLU A 1133 1.95 32.07 12.98
C GLU A 1133 3.24 31.90 13.82
N ALA A 1134 3.36 30.80 14.58
CA ALA A 1134 4.54 30.55 15.43
C ALA A 1134 5.83 30.46 14.60
N GLN A 1135 6.92 31.10 15.04
CA GLN A 1135 8.20 31.03 14.34
C GLN A 1135 8.96 29.76 14.74
N VAL A 1136 9.02 28.78 13.83
CA VAL A 1136 9.54 27.45 14.16
C VAL A 1136 10.71 27.05 13.25
N LYS A 1137 11.76 26.49 13.85
CA LYS A 1137 12.94 25.98 13.16
C LYS A 1137 13.44 24.71 13.82
N VAL A 1138 13.88 23.75 13.00
CA VAL A 1138 14.77 22.66 13.44
C VAL A 1138 16.11 22.79 12.72
N VAL A 1139 17.20 22.51 13.43
CA VAL A 1139 18.58 22.56 12.95
C VAL A 1139 19.24 21.21 13.19
N ASP A 1140 19.63 20.51 12.13
CA ASP A 1140 20.30 19.22 12.24
C ASP A 1140 21.83 19.38 12.17
N PHE A 1141 22.54 18.52 12.91
CA PHE A 1141 23.99 18.52 13.03
C PHE A 1141 24.57 17.18 12.57
N GLU A 1142 25.80 17.22 12.05
CA GLU A 1142 26.55 16.06 11.56
C GLU A 1142 26.80 15.03 12.67
N LYS A 1143 26.79 13.73 12.29
CA LYS A 1143 26.93 12.60 13.21
C LYS A 1143 28.23 12.66 14.04
N SER A 1144 29.35 13.04 13.42
CA SER A 1144 30.55 13.43 14.15
C SER A 1144 31.48 14.35 13.35
N HIS A 1145 32.06 15.33 14.05
CA HIS A 1145 33.31 15.97 13.66
C HIS A 1145 34.10 16.35 14.90
N SER A 1146 35.34 15.87 15.00
CA SER A 1146 36.33 16.22 16.04
C SER A 1146 36.91 17.63 15.81
N GLY A 1147 36.04 18.61 15.54
CA GLY A 1147 36.39 19.96 15.08
C GLY A 1147 36.29 21.08 16.12
N PHE A 1148 35.72 20.83 17.32
CA PHE A 1148 35.59 21.88 18.34
C PHE A 1148 36.83 21.98 19.25
N SER A 1149 37.93 22.49 18.68
CA SER A 1149 39.11 22.85 19.47
C SER A 1149 38.79 24.01 20.43
N PHE A 1150 39.01 23.80 21.73
CA PHE A 1150 38.80 24.81 22.79
C PHE A 1150 39.79 26.00 22.75
N SER A 1151 40.60 26.14 21.70
CA SER A 1151 41.61 27.20 21.56
C SER A 1151 41.05 28.58 21.20
N ASN A 1152 39.95 28.66 20.45
CA ASN A 1152 39.49 29.90 19.81
C ASN A 1152 38.52 30.72 20.67
N LEU A 1153 38.67 30.67 22.01
CA LEU A 1153 37.99 31.54 22.97
C LEU A 1153 38.92 32.64 23.54
N ARG A 1154 39.96 32.98 22.77
CA ARG A 1154 40.82 34.16 22.94
C ARG A 1154 41.17 34.80 21.60
N ASP A 1155 40.20 35.51 21.05
CA ASP A 1155 40.33 36.88 20.52
C ASP A 1155 38.93 37.54 20.54
#